data_AF-A0A1S4BCQ1-F1
#
_entry.id   AF-A0A1S4BCQ1-F1
#
_cell.length_a   1.000
_cell.length_b   1.000
_cell.length_c   1.000
_cell.angle_alpha   90.00
_cell.angle_beta   90.00
_cell.angle_gamma   90.00
#
_symmetry.space_group_name_H-M   'P 1'
#
loop_
_entity.id
_entity.type
_entity.pdbx_description
1 polymer ?
#
loop_
_entity_poly.entity_id
_entity_poly.type
_entity_poly.pdbx_seq_one_letter_code
_entity_poly.pdbx_strand_id
1 'polypeptide(L)'
;MAEAGNLYPYPSTLNIANFVTVKLSDSSNYMIWKTQMLCLLESQELVGFIDGTLIQTPLLENPDNYLKWKRSDRLVKGWILGSLTEDMLEYVFEKVSARDVWLELKDICCVISLDNFEAECSTMQPIIDEAESVESKEDYKYYLPLYRASLCGDWEKAKTFLKKHNEASGAQITSFTQTALHIAVTSKNDNAKFFVENLVALMADDALSVKDSFGETPLHYAARFGNLDAAKILVNRNSNLAHVASKNGLYPIHVAAEYGYKSVDLVHYFFSVTNDLAPYTGRTGVRLLYRLICSDLYDFATHLVKCFPDLAKYSTSNGSSPLAQLATKTSSFVSTSHISSPKPLSYIVTSATSWIFQDRANANDIENAVNEALLNKPKTNNSPELEYIRDKEWKYQNAIKLAECLCEKLESSSEKEIKSIVGGPFLQAVRFDNYKLVEIIVGKFPLLIYHCNKNGKNILPIAVENRCTNVYNLVCQMSQHRHHLMTSLDSFNNTMLHLAGQLSPENKVNHTFGAALRMQEELRWFEAVKQMLPPSYYERLNNKGKTAHQVFIEQHGNLKIEGEKWMKEIANSCAILAMLAITIAFAAAITVPGGRNCENGLPIFSKNGYFNAFAFSNTVSLSTACISLFAFVSILTSSYAEEDFLRVLPKRLLWGLLTLYASIEAMMLSFGCALYFVFKDNDILFYVGFILGVLPILAFQHWRGPLVNHLFLVVKKKDNSLEA
;
A
#
# COMPACT_ATOMS: atom_id res chain seq x y z
N MET A 1 -28.57 -48.85 -11.79
CA MET A 1 -27.33 -49.44 -11.26
C MET A 1 -26.40 -48.28 -10.99
N ALA A 2 -26.26 -47.89 -9.73
CA ALA A 2 -25.33 -46.84 -9.33
C ALA A 2 -23.91 -47.39 -9.49
N GLU A 3 -23.07 -46.73 -10.29
CA GLU A 3 -21.66 -47.10 -10.43
C GLU A 3 -20.99 -47.00 -9.06
N ALA A 4 -20.33 -48.07 -8.63
CA ALA A 4 -19.54 -48.10 -7.41
C ALA A 4 -18.42 -47.05 -7.55
N GLY A 5 -18.51 -45.98 -6.77
CA GLY A 5 -17.49 -44.94 -6.69
C GLY A 5 -16.12 -45.55 -6.43
N ASN A 6 -15.13 -45.17 -7.24
CA ASN A 6 -13.78 -45.68 -7.15
C ASN A 6 -13.18 -45.19 -5.82
N LEU A 7 -12.96 -46.11 -4.86
CA LEU A 7 -12.57 -45.80 -3.48
C LEU A 7 -11.34 -44.86 -3.36
N TYR A 8 -10.47 -44.83 -4.38
CA TYR A 8 -9.32 -43.94 -4.49
C TYR A 8 -9.23 -43.32 -5.91
N PRO A 9 -9.80 -42.13 -6.14
CA PRO A 9 -9.79 -41.47 -7.45
C PRO A 9 -8.38 -40.99 -7.85
N TYR A 10 -8.09 -40.94 -9.16
CA TYR A 10 -6.81 -40.49 -9.71
C TYR A 10 -6.99 -39.66 -10.99
N PRO A 11 -7.09 -38.33 -10.87
CA PRO A 11 -7.22 -37.43 -12.02
C PRO A 11 -5.84 -37.12 -12.62
N SER A 12 -5.48 -37.78 -13.73
CA SER A 12 -4.15 -37.65 -14.36
C SER A 12 -3.97 -36.42 -15.26
N THR A 13 -5.01 -35.62 -15.48
CA THR A 13 -5.05 -34.52 -16.48
C THR A 13 -5.13 -33.12 -15.87
N LEU A 14 -5.14 -33.01 -14.54
CA LEU A 14 -5.30 -31.73 -13.83
C LEU A 14 -3.95 -31.08 -13.51
N ASN A 15 -3.82 -29.81 -13.86
CA ASN A 15 -2.68 -28.98 -13.48
C ASN A 15 -3.06 -28.07 -12.31
N ILE A 16 -2.33 -28.18 -11.20
CA ILE A 16 -2.51 -27.39 -9.96
C ILE A 16 -2.54 -25.89 -10.27
N ALA A 17 -1.72 -25.42 -11.21
CA ALA A 17 -1.61 -24.00 -11.54
C ALA A 17 -2.92 -23.37 -12.05
N ASN A 18 -3.87 -24.20 -12.52
CA ASN A 18 -5.18 -23.74 -12.97
C ASN A 18 -6.17 -23.51 -11.81
N PHE A 19 -5.89 -24.05 -10.62
CA PHE A 19 -6.80 -24.03 -9.46
C PHE A 19 -6.21 -23.31 -8.25
N VAL A 20 -4.90 -23.43 -8.05
CA VAL A 20 -4.15 -22.78 -6.98
C VAL A 20 -3.21 -21.76 -7.62
N THR A 21 -3.61 -20.49 -7.59
CA THR A 21 -2.87 -19.38 -8.21
C THR A 21 -1.83 -18.77 -7.28
N VAL A 22 -1.98 -19.00 -5.97
CA VAL A 22 -1.11 -18.47 -4.93
C VAL A 22 -0.15 -19.56 -4.46
N LYS A 23 1.15 -19.27 -4.42
CA LYS A 23 2.13 -20.16 -3.76
C LYS A 23 2.21 -19.83 -2.28
N LEU A 24 2.12 -20.83 -1.41
CA LEU A 24 2.23 -20.66 0.04
C LEU A 24 3.65 -20.23 0.42
N SER A 25 3.77 -19.05 1.02
CA SER A 25 5.05 -18.46 1.45
C SER A 25 5.15 -18.29 2.95
N ASP A 26 4.06 -17.94 3.62
CA ASP A 26 4.02 -17.68 5.05
C ASP A 26 2.57 -17.79 5.58
N SER A 27 2.35 -17.42 6.84
CA SER A 27 1.02 -17.41 7.45
C SER A 27 0.05 -16.42 6.79
N SER A 28 0.54 -15.40 6.06
CA SER A 28 -0.28 -14.31 5.53
C SER A 28 -1.16 -14.76 4.36
N ASN A 29 -0.66 -15.66 3.51
CA ASN A 29 -1.38 -16.18 2.36
C ASN A 29 -1.91 -17.61 2.54
N TYR A 30 -1.68 -18.21 3.72
CA TYR A 30 -2.14 -19.55 4.08
C TYR A 30 -3.65 -19.74 3.92
N MET A 31 -4.48 -18.79 4.34
CA MET A 31 -5.94 -18.93 4.23
C MET A 31 -6.42 -18.96 2.77
N ILE A 32 -5.86 -18.09 1.92
CA ILE A 32 -6.21 -18.04 0.49
C ILE A 32 -5.76 -19.33 -0.20
N TRP A 33 -4.52 -19.76 0.06
CA TRP A 33 -3.98 -21.01 -0.44
C TRP A 33 -4.80 -22.23 0.02
N LYS A 34 -5.15 -22.29 1.31
CA LYS A 34 -5.94 -23.37 1.91
C LYS A 34 -7.31 -23.48 1.25
N THR A 35 -8.01 -22.36 1.05
CA THR A 35 -9.31 -22.37 0.37
C THR A 35 -9.20 -22.87 -1.07
N GLN A 36 -8.19 -22.41 -1.83
CA GLN A 36 -7.97 -22.87 -3.21
C GLN A 36 -7.64 -24.37 -3.28
N MET A 37 -6.80 -24.84 -2.36
CA MET A 37 -6.41 -26.26 -2.29
C MET A 37 -7.59 -27.13 -1.87
N LEU A 38 -8.41 -26.70 -0.90
CA LEU A 38 -9.62 -27.42 -0.50
C LEU A 38 -10.62 -27.49 -1.67
N CYS A 39 -10.86 -26.40 -2.41
CA CYS A 39 -11.72 -26.44 -3.59
C CYS A 39 -11.23 -27.44 -4.64
N LEU A 40 -9.91 -27.52 -4.88
CA LEU A 40 -9.32 -28.51 -5.78
C LEU A 40 -9.59 -29.94 -5.28
N LEU A 41 -9.37 -30.21 -4.00
CA LEU A 41 -9.52 -31.55 -3.42
C LEU A 41 -10.98 -31.97 -3.28
N GLU A 42 -11.88 -31.05 -2.93
CA GLU A 42 -13.34 -31.25 -2.90
C GLU A 42 -13.87 -31.60 -4.30
N SER A 43 -13.39 -30.90 -5.34
CA SER A 43 -13.79 -31.18 -6.72
C SER A 43 -13.42 -32.59 -7.20
N GLN A 44 -12.47 -33.26 -6.51
CA GLN A 44 -11.96 -34.58 -6.86
C GLN A 44 -12.25 -35.64 -5.78
N GLU A 45 -13.04 -35.32 -4.76
CA GLU A 45 -13.34 -36.21 -3.61
C GLU A 45 -12.08 -36.70 -2.85
N LEU A 46 -10.99 -35.92 -2.88
CA LEU A 46 -9.68 -36.27 -2.29
C LEU A 46 -9.45 -35.68 -0.88
N VAL A 47 -10.42 -34.94 -0.33
CA VAL A 47 -10.32 -34.29 0.99
C VAL A 47 -10.02 -35.29 2.11
N GLY A 48 -10.52 -36.52 2.00
CA GLY A 48 -10.32 -37.54 3.02
C GLY A 48 -8.86 -37.96 3.25
N PHE A 49 -7.96 -37.68 2.31
CA PHE A 49 -6.51 -37.89 2.48
C PHE A 49 -5.86 -36.87 3.43
N ILE A 50 -6.56 -35.76 3.71
CA ILE A 50 -6.08 -34.68 4.56
C ILE A 50 -6.78 -34.68 5.92
N ASP A 51 -8.11 -34.76 5.93
CA ASP A 51 -8.89 -34.68 7.17
C ASP A 51 -8.90 -35.99 7.98
N GLY A 52 -8.35 -37.06 7.42
CA GLY A 52 -8.28 -38.37 8.08
C GLY A 52 -9.62 -39.08 8.14
N THR A 53 -10.62 -38.67 7.37
CA THR A 53 -11.86 -39.46 7.20
C THR A 53 -11.60 -40.77 6.44
N LEU A 54 -10.51 -40.84 5.66
CA LEU A 54 -9.95 -42.06 5.07
C LEU A 54 -8.85 -42.67 5.94
N ILE A 55 -9.00 -42.76 7.28
CA ILE A 55 -8.09 -43.59 8.10
C ILE A 55 -8.51 -45.05 7.98
N GLN A 56 -8.11 -45.65 6.87
CA GLN A 56 -7.61 -47.01 6.86
C GLN A 56 -6.46 -46.99 5.87
N THR A 57 -5.21 -46.88 6.35
CA THR A 57 -4.12 -47.55 5.63
C THR A 57 -4.60 -48.98 5.48
N PRO A 58 -4.91 -49.48 4.27
CA PRO A 58 -5.32 -50.86 4.15
C PRO A 58 -4.19 -51.67 4.77
N LEU A 59 -4.49 -52.41 5.85
CA LEU A 59 -3.60 -53.46 6.31
C LEU A 59 -3.23 -54.32 5.11
N LEU A 60 -2.07 -54.97 5.15
CA LEU A 60 -1.43 -55.77 4.09
C LEU A 60 -2.31 -56.85 3.41
N GLU A 61 -3.60 -56.91 3.70
CA GLU A 61 -4.59 -57.86 3.21
C GLU A 61 -5.04 -57.62 1.76
N ASN A 62 -4.80 -56.44 1.17
CA ASN A 62 -5.08 -56.21 -0.26
C ASN A 62 -4.05 -55.26 -0.94
N PRO A 63 -3.01 -55.81 -1.61
CA PRO A 63 -1.91 -55.05 -2.21
C PRO A 63 -2.38 -54.01 -3.24
N ASP A 64 -3.43 -54.32 -4.01
CA ASP A 64 -3.93 -53.46 -5.08
C ASP A 64 -4.60 -52.19 -4.53
N ASN A 65 -5.30 -52.30 -3.40
CA ASN A 65 -5.92 -51.15 -2.75
C ASN A 65 -4.89 -50.27 -2.05
N TYR A 66 -3.85 -50.87 -1.45
CA TYR A 66 -2.73 -50.12 -0.90
C TYR A 66 -1.98 -49.34 -1.99
N LEU A 67 -1.75 -49.93 -3.16
CA LEU A 67 -1.08 -49.26 -4.27
C LEU A 67 -1.91 -48.09 -4.83
N LYS A 68 -3.24 -48.27 -4.93
CA LYS A 68 -4.18 -47.22 -5.35
C LYS A 68 -4.25 -46.07 -4.34
N TRP A 69 -4.35 -46.38 -3.04
CA TRP A 69 -4.30 -45.39 -1.97
C TRP A 69 -2.98 -44.62 -1.98
N LYS A 70 -1.85 -45.33 -2.02
CA LYS A 70 -0.50 -44.74 -2.04
C LYS A 70 -0.30 -43.82 -3.23
N ARG A 71 -0.86 -44.17 -4.39
CA ARG A 71 -0.80 -43.32 -5.60
C ARG A 71 -1.58 -42.02 -5.40
N SER A 72 -2.78 -42.07 -4.85
CA SER A 72 -3.62 -40.88 -4.62
C SER A 72 -3.06 -40.00 -3.49
N ASP A 73 -2.55 -40.59 -2.40
CA ASP A 73 -1.84 -39.86 -1.33
C ASP A 73 -0.59 -39.13 -1.87
N ARG A 74 0.22 -39.81 -2.70
CA ARG A 74 1.39 -39.19 -3.35
C ARG A 74 0.99 -38.07 -4.31
N LEU A 75 -0.14 -38.19 -5.00
CA LEU A 75 -0.66 -37.15 -5.89
C LEU A 75 -1.04 -35.90 -5.09
N VAL A 76 -1.84 -36.06 -4.02
CA VAL A 76 -2.24 -34.95 -3.14
C VAL A 76 -1.01 -34.29 -2.51
N LYS A 77 -0.06 -35.09 -2.02
CA LYS A 77 1.21 -34.59 -1.51
C LYS A 77 1.98 -33.79 -2.57
N GLY A 78 2.07 -34.30 -3.80
CA GLY A 78 2.71 -33.60 -4.91
C GLY A 78 2.01 -32.28 -5.26
N TRP A 79 0.68 -32.24 -5.17
CA TRP A 79 -0.10 -31.02 -5.37
C TRP A 79 0.18 -29.96 -4.31
N ILE A 80 0.20 -30.37 -3.05
CA ILE A 80 0.54 -29.49 -1.93
C ILE A 80 1.96 -28.95 -2.13
N LEU A 81 2.96 -29.81 -2.29
CA LEU A 81 4.36 -29.39 -2.43
C LEU A 81 4.61 -28.49 -3.65
N GLY A 82 3.97 -28.78 -4.79
CA GLY A 82 4.10 -27.96 -6.01
C GLY A 82 3.50 -26.55 -5.88
N SER A 83 2.67 -26.34 -4.86
CA SER A 83 2.05 -25.05 -4.54
C SER A 83 2.75 -24.30 -3.40
N LEU A 84 3.91 -24.79 -2.92
CA LEU A 84 4.72 -24.13 -1.89
C LEU A 84 5.86 -23.31 -2.52
N THR A 85 6.37 -22.35 -1.76
CA THR A 85 7.65 -21.67 -2.03
C THR A 85 8.84 -22.49 -1.50
N GLU A 86 10.06 -22.13 -1.91
CA GLU A 86 11.28 -22.84 -1.48
C GLU A 86 11.46 -22.82 0.04
N ASP A 87 11.18 -21.68 0.69
CA ASP A 87 11.29 -21.54 2.14
C ASP A 87 10.33 -22.46 2.91
N MET A 88 9.09 -22.60 2.44
CA MET A 88 8.10 -23.48 3.08
C MET A 88 8.35 -24.98 2.82
N LEU A 89 9.02 -25.31 1.71
CA LEU A 89 9.36 -26.69 1.37
C LEU A 89 10.37 -27.31 2.35
N GLU A 90 11.31 -26.51 2.87
CA GLU A 90 12.32 -26.97 3.83
C GLU A 90 11.71 -27.56 5.11
N TYR A 91 10.53 -27.11 5.52
CA TYR A 91 9.89 -27.59 6.75
C TYR A 91 9.11 -28.89 6.60
N VAL A 92 8.66 -29.24 5.38
CA VAL A 92 7.71 -30.34 5.15
C VAL A 92 8.20 -31.44 4.23
N PHE A 93 9.39 -31.32 3.63
CA PHE A 93 9.90 -32.32 2.68
C PHE A 93 10.09 -33.72 3.30
N GLU A 94 10.36 -33.81 4.61
CA GLU A 94 10.61 -35.08 5.32
C GLU A 94 9.32 -35.85 5.70
N LYS A 95 8.13 -35.23 5.61
CA LYS A 95 6.88 -35.85 6.06
C LYS A 95 6.43 -36.98 5.12
N VAL A 96 5.83 -38.04 5.66
CA VAL A 96 5.61 -39.29 4.89
C VAL A 96 4.33 -39.23 4.04
N SER A 97 3.22 -38.74 4.59
CA SER A 97 1.91 -38.68 3.91
C SER A 97 1.47 -37.26 3.56
N ALA A 98 0.45 -37.12 2.70
CA ALA A 98 -0.15 -35.82 2.40
C ALA A 98 -0.77 -35.15 3.65
N ARG A 99 -1.35 -35.97 4.54
CA ARG A 99 -1.90 -35.51 5.81
C ARG A 99 -0.85 -34.91 6.73
N ASP A 100 0.30 -35.57 6.86
CA ASP A 100 1.39 -35.10 7.72
C ASP A 100 1.92 -33.76 7.22
N VAL A 101 2.05 -33.60 5.89
CA VAL A 101 2.42 -32.32 5.27
C VAL A 101 1.37 -31.26 5.58
N TRP A 102 0.09 -31.58 5.45
CA TRP A 102 -0.99 -30.62 5.69
C TRP A 102 -1.09 -30.16 7.15
N LEU A 103 -0.94 -31.09 8.12
CA LEU A 103 -0.93 -30.77 9.54
C LEU A 103 0.29 -29.94 9.91
N GLU A 104 1.47 -30.26 9.40
CA GLU A 104 2.67 -29.48 9.66
C GLU A 104 2.56 -28.06 9.09
N LEU A 105 2.03 -27.91 7.86
CA LEU A 105 1.77 -26.58 7.28
C LEU A 105 0.74 -25.80 8.11
N LYS A 106 -0.29 -26.49 8.63
CA LYS A 106 -1.26 -25.87 9.55
C LYS A 106 -0.56 -25.39 10.81
N ASP A 107 0.28 -26.21 11.43
CA ASP A 107 0.98 -25.86 12.67
C ASP A 107 2.01 -24.75 12.46
N ILE A 108 2.82 -24.79 11.40
CA ILE A 108 3.80 -23.75 11.07
C ILE A 108 3.10 -22.42 10.79
N CYS A 109 2.06 -22.43 9.94
CA CYS A 109 1.32 -21.21 9.62
C CYS A 109 0.49 -20.71 10.81
N CYS A 110 0.05 -21.59 11.73
CA CYS A 110 -0.61 -21.21 12.99
C CYS A 110 0.37 -20.66 14.04
N VAL A 111 1.61 -21.16 14.11
CA VAL A 111 2.66 -20.67 15.02
C VAL A 111 3.22 -19.33 14.53
N ILE A 112 3.49 -19.17 13.23
CA ILE A 112 3.88 -17.88 12.63
C ILE A 112 2.72 -16.87 12.71
N SER A 113 1.47 -17.35 12.68
CA SER A 113 0.28 -16.54 12.98
C SER A 113 0.32 -15.98 14.39
N LEU A 114 0.77 -16.72 15.41
CA LEU A 114 0.84 -16.21 16.80
C LEU A 114 1.92 -15.13 16.99
N ASP A 115 3.07 -15.26 16.35
CA ASP A 115 4.14 -14.24 16.44
C ASP A 115 3.85 -12.99 15.59
N ASN A 116 3.11 -13.12 14.48
CA ASN A 116 2.68 -11.98 13.67
C ASN A 116 1.35 -11.35 14.14
N PHE A 117 0.50 -12.07 14.87
CA PHE A 117 -0.77 -11.54 15.42
C PHE A 117 -0.58 -10.64 16.64
N GLU A 118 0.53 -10.72 17.38
CA GLU A 118 0.77 -9.83 18.52
C GLU A 118 1.23 -8.42 18.08
N ALA A 119 1.59 -8.23 16.80
CA ALA A 119 2.11 -6.96 16.30
C ALA A 119 1.10 -6.07 15.56
N GLU A 120 0.03 -6.62 14.96
CA GLU A 120 -0.87 -5.83 14.10
C GLU A 120 -2.34 -6.23 14.29
N CYS A 121 -3.17 -5.26 14.72
CA CYS A 121 -4.63 -5.26 14.72
C CYS A 121 -5.41 -6.05 15.80
N SER A 122 -5.83 -5.30 16.82
CA SER A 122 -7.18 -5.43 17.38
C SER A 122 -8.26 -5.09 16.31
N THR A 123 -9.34 -5.90 16.19
CA THR A 123 -10.70 -5.67 15.57
C THR A 123 -10.84 -5.52 14.04
N MET A 124 -11.79 -6.13 13.31
CA MET A 124 -13.09 -6.77 13.61
C MET A 124 -13.58 -7.67 12.44
N GLN A 125 -13.90 -8.95 12.74
CA GLN A 125 -15.02 -9.86 12.33
C GLN A 125 -15.54 -10.00 10.87
N PRO A 126 -16.19 -11.13 10.48
CA PRO A 126 -16.84 -12.19 11.29
C PRO A 126 -16.31 -13.61 10.92
N ILE A 127 -17.10 -14.67 11.19
CA ILE A 127 -16.86 -16.12 10.95
C ILE A 127 -16.60 -16.80 12.32
N ILE A 128 -17.62 -17.36 12.99
CA ILE A 128 -18.37 -18.59 12.66
C ILE A 128 -17.39 -19.74 12.48
N ASP A 129 -17.58 -20.83 13.22
CA ASP A 129 -16.75 -22.05 13.20
C ASP A 129 -15.43 -21.96 13.96
N GLU A 130 -15.50 -22.22 15.27
CA GLU A 130 -14.76 -23.32 15.93
C GLU A 130 -15.08 -23.24 17.43
N ALA A 131 -16.29 -23.69 17.76
CA ALA A 131 -16.64 -24.11 19.11
C ALA A 131 -16.51 -25.62 19.16
N GLU A 132 -15.28 -26.13 19.24
CA GLU A 132 -15.06 -27.54 19.58
C GLU A 132 -13.70 -27.68 20.28
N SER A 133 -13.76 -27.71 21.61
CA SER A 133 -12.85 -28.41 22.56
C SER A 133 -12.51 -27.63 23.83
N VAL A 134 -13.51 -27.18 24.59
CA VAL A 134 -13.37 -27.11 26.05
C VAL A 134 -14.70 -27.53 26.68
N GLU A 135 -14.65 -28.57 27.50
CA GLU A 135 -15.80 -29.10 28.23
C GLU A 135 -16.35 -28.09 29.24
N SER A 136 -17.48 -27.45 28.89
CA SER A 136 -18.53 -27.06 29.83
C SER A 136 -19.88 -27.02 29.08
N LYS A 137 -20.48 -28.20 28.89
CA LYS A 137 -21.80 -28.37 28.26
C LYS A 137 -22.90 -27.96 29.27
N GLU A 138 -23.62 -26.86 29.01
CA GLU A 138 -25.10 -26.78 28.96
C GLU A 138 -25.78 -25.36 28.98
N ASP A 139 -25.13 -24.24 29.34
CA ASP A 139 -25.89 -22.99 29.65
C ASP A 139 -26.04 -21.88 28.56
N TYR A 140 -25.29 -21.86 27.46
CA TYR A 140 -25.33 -20.71 26.53
C TYR A 140 -26.55 -20.65 25.60
N LYS A 141 -27.14 -21.79 25.25
CA LYS A 141 -28.35 -21.86 24.41
C LYS A 141 -29.55 -21.23 25.12
N TYR A 142 -29.55 -21.30 26.46
CA TYR A 142 -30.58 -20.73 27.32
C TYR A 142 -30.62 -19.20 27.23
N TYR A 143 -29.47 -18.53 27.19
CA TYR A 143 -29.38 -17.06 27.07
C TYR A 143 -29.40 -16.53 25.63
N LEU A 144 -29.44 -17.39 24.62
CA LEU A 144 -29.47 -17.00 23.21
C LEU A 144 -30.60 -16.02 22.84
N PRO A 145 -31.84 -16.14 23.37
CA PRO A 145 -32.89 -15.16 23.12
C PRO A 145 -32.53 -13.77 23.67
N LEU A 146 -31.92 -13.71 24.85
CA LEU A 146 -31.47 -12.47 25.49
C LEU A 146 -30.30 -11.84 24.73
N TYR A 147 -29.35 -12.66 24.26
CA TYR A 147 -28.26 -12.21 23.38
C TYR A 147 -28.78 -11.55 22.09
N ARG A 148 -29.69 -12.23 21.37
CA ARG A 148 -30.29 -11.69 20.14
C ARG A 148 -31.09 -10.41 20.39
N ALA A 149 -31.84 -10.37 21.49
CA ALA A 149 -32.59 -9.17 21.88
C ALA A 149 -31.64 -8.00 22.19
N SER A 150 -30.52 -8.26 22.87
CA SER A 150 -29.49 -7.25 23.19
C SER A 150 -28.80 -6.71 21.94
N LEU A 151 -28.47 -7.58 20.99
CA LEU A 151 -27.84 -7.19 19.72
C LEU A 151 -28.76 -6.32 18.86
N CYS A 152 -30.05 -6.68 18.80
CA CYS A 152 -31.06 -5.96 18.01
C CYS A 152 -31.66 -4.74 18.71
N GLY A 153 -31.37 -4.52 20.00
CA GLY A 153 -32.02 -3.49 20.81
C GLY A 153 -33.52 -3.74 21.05
N ASP A 154 -33.97 -4.99 21.04
CA ASP A 154 -35.38 -5.37 21.21
C ASP A 154 -35.72 -5.52 22.70
N TRP A 155 -36.07 -4.39 23.33
CA TRP A 155 -36.33 -4.33 24.77
C TRP A 155 -37.51 -5.19 25.21
N GLU A 156 -38.58 -5.28 24.42
CA GLU A 156 -39.78 -6.03 24.82
C GLU A 156 -39.50 -7.54 24.88
N LYS A 157 -38.71 -8.08 23.93
CA LYS A 157 -38.26 -9.48 24.01
C LYS A 157 -37.29 -9.73 25.16
N ALA A 158 -36.37 -8.80 25.44
CA ALA A 158 -35.49 -8.94 26.61
C ALA A 158 -36.26 -8.83 27.93
N LYS A 159 -37.17 -7.88 28.07
CA LYS A 159 -37.99 -7.66 29.26
C LYS A 159 -38.86 -8.87 29.60
N THR A 160 -39.45 -9.51 28.58
CA THR A 160 -40.24 -10.73 28.79
C THR A 160 -39.38 -11.91 29.25
N PHE A 161 -38.12 -12.00 28.78
CA PHE A 161 -37.15 -12.98 29.25
C PHE A 161 -36.66 -12.68 30.68
N LEU A 162 -36.28 -11.43 30.97
CA LEU A 162 -35.81 -10.97 32.28
C LEU A 162 -36.88 -11.09 33.37
N LYS A 163 -38.15 -10.84 33.04
CA LYS A 163 -39.28 -11.05 33.98
C LYS A 163 -39.44 -12.51 34.40
N LYS A 164 -39.12 -13.45 33.50
CA LYS A 164 -39.17 -14.89 33.81
C LYS A 164 -37.93 -15.35 34.56
N HIS A 165 -36.80 -14.65 34.39
CA HIS A 165 -35.49 -15.03 34.88
C HIS A 165 -34.76 -13.81 35.45
N ASN A 166 -35.08 -13.44 36.70
CA ASN A 166 -34.64 -12.19 37.32
C ASN A 166 -33.10 -12.07 37.42
N GLU A 167 -32.41 -13.20 37.59
CA GLU A 167 -30.94 -13.31 37.69
C GLU A 167 -30.23 -13.08 36.33
N ALA A 168 -30.96 -13.14 35.21
CA ALA A 168 -30.38 -13.04 33.88
C ALA A 168 -29.90 -11.62 33.49
N SER A 169 -30.25 -10.60 34.29
CA SER A 169 -29.86 -9.20 34.04
C SER A 169 -28.34 -8.97 34.20
N GLY A 170 -27.70 -9.67 35.13
CA GLY A 170 -26.24 -9.64 35.36
C GLY A 170 -25.49 -10.89 34.89
N ALA A 171 -26.18 -11.84 34.27
CA ALA A 171 -25.60 -13.13 33.88
C ALA A 171 -24.60 -12.98 32.72
N GLN A 172 -23.61 -13.88 32.70
CA GLN A 172 -22.65 -14.03 31.63
C GLN A 172 -23.28 -14.92 30.53
N ILE A 173 -23.66 -14.30 29.42
CA ILE A 173 -24.50 -14.89 28.38
C ILE A 173 -23.73 -15.43 27.17
N THR A 174 -22.41 -15.20 27.10
CA THR A 174 -21.54 -15.66 26.00
C THR A 174 -20.32 -16.43 26.50
N SER A 175 -19.65 -17.15 25.60
CA SER A 175 -18.38 -17.86 25.86
C SER A 175 -17.24 -16.94 26.30
N PHE A 176 -17.31 -15.64 25.98
CA PHE A 176 -16.38 -14.62 26.45
C PHE A 176 -16.79 -14.02 27.80
N THR A 177 -17.73 -14.64 28.50
CA THR A 177 -18.27 -14.19 29.79
C THR A 177 -18.91 -12.79 29.73
N GLN A 178 -19.41 -12.39 28.55
CA GLN A 178 -20.04 -11.08 28.36
C GLN A 178 -21.47 -11.09 28.90
N THR A 179 -21.93 -9.95 29.44
CA THR A 179 -23.33 -9.76 29.84
C THR A 179 -24.17 -9.20 28.69
N ALA A 180 -25.50 -9.22 28.85
CA ALA A 180 -26.43 -8.55 27.91
C ALA A 180 -26.05 -7.08 27.67
N LEU A 181 -25.54 -6.40 28.71
CA LEU A 181 -25.10 -5.02 28.64
C LEU A 181 -23.84 -4.84 27.78
N HIS A 182 -22.88 -5.76 27.82
CA HIS A 182 -21.69 -5.71 26.94
C HIS A 182 -22.06 -5.75 25.45
N ILE A 183 -23.13 -6.47 25.12
CA ILE A 183 -23.62 -6.60 23.74
C ILE A 183 -24.49 -5.40 23.36
N ALA A 184 -25.38 -4.95 24.24
CA ALA A 184 -26.30 -3.86 23.94
C ALA A 184 -25.58 -2.53 23.61
N VAL A 185 -24.44 -2.27 24.25
CA VAL A 185 -23.66 -1.04 24.04
C VAL A 185 -22.88 -0.99 22.73
N THR A 186 -22.79 -2.11 21.99
CA THR A 186 -22.07 -2.14 20.70
C THR A 186 -22.82 -1.42 19.58
N SER A 187 -24.14 -1.27 19.72
CA SER A 187 -25.04 -0.68 18.71
C SER A 187 -25.39 0.77 19.05
N LYS A 188 -25.35 1.67 18.07
CA LYS A 188 -25.60 3.13 18.26
C LYS A 188 -27.02 3.59 17.94
N ASN A 189 -27.93 2.66 17.63
CA ASN A 189 -29.29 3.01 17.21
C ASN A 189 -30.15 3.39 18.42
N ASP A 190 -31.19 4.20 18.22
CA ASP A 190 -32.08 4.66 19.30
C ASP A 190 -32.71 3.50 20.08
N ASN A 191 -33.04 2.40 19.41
CA ASN A 191 -33.55 1.18 20.05
C ASN A 191 -32.53 0.57 21.01
N ALA A 192 -31.25 0.55 20.62
CA ALA A 192 -30.17 0.05 21.47
C ALA A 192 -29.90 1.00 22.64
N LYS A 193 -29.98 2.31 22.44
CA LYS A 193 -29.93 3.30 23.52
C LYS A 193 -31.06 3.10 24.53
N PHE A 194 -32.30 2.99 24.06
CA PHE A 194 -33.46 2.72 24.89
C PHE A 194 -33.30 1.40 25.65
N PHE A 195 -32.80 0.36 24.98
CA PHE A 195 -32.49 -0.93 25.61
C PHE A 195 -31.47 -0.78 26.75
N VAL A 196 -30.37 -0.06 26.51
CA VAL A 196 -29.32 0.19 27.50
C VAL A 196 -29.87 0.99 28.69
N GLU A 197 -30.65 2.06 28.47
CA GLU A 197 -31.26 2.85 29.54
C GLU A 197 -32.14 2.01 30.46
N ASN A 198 -33.03 1.19 29.87
CA ASN A 198 -33.92 0.35 30.63
C ASN A 198 -33.19 -0.81 31.33
N LEU A 199 -32.19 -1.42 30.67
CA LEU A 199 -31.41 -2.50 31.28
C LEU A 199 -30.58 -1.98 32.46
N VAL A 200 -29.90 -0.84 32.30
CA VAL A 200 -29.11 -0.19 33.36
C VAL A 200 -30.00 0.24 34.53
N ALA A 201 -31.24 0.66 34.28
CA ALA A 201 -32.20 1.01 35.34
C ALA A 201 -32.63 -0.20 36.19
N LEU A 202 -32.60 -1.43 35.62
CA LEU A 202 -32.93 -2.66 36.33
C LEU A 202 -31.73 -3.32 37.05
N MET A 203 -30.50 -3.03 36.60
CA MET A 203 -29.29 -3.65 37.13
C MET A 203 -28.83 -3.01 38.45
N ALA A 204 -28.29 -3.84 39.35
CA ALA A 204 -27.55 -3.38 40.52
C ALA A 204 -26.19 -2.80 40.10
N ASP A 205 -25.62 -1.89 40.90
CA ASP A 205 -24.38 -1.19 40.55
C ASP A 205 -23.18 -2.16 40.40
N ASP A 206 -23.16 -3.24 41.18
CA ASP A 206 -22.13 -4.30 41.07
C ASP A 206 -22.21 -5.02 39.72
N ALA A 207 -23.43 -5.22 39.19
CA ALA A 207 -23.66 -5.90 37.91
C ALA A 207 -23.20 -5.06 36.70
N LEU A 208 -23.10 -3.73 36.85
CA LEU A 208 -22.56 -2.83 35.81
C LEU A 208 -21.03 -2.94 35.68
N SER A 209 -20.37 -3.40 36.73
CA SER A 209 -18.91 -3.55 36.80
C SER A 209 -18.42 -4.95 36.42
N VAL A 210 -19.34 -5.86 36.06
CA VAL A 210 -19.00 -7.22 35.61
C VAL A 210 -18.03 -7.15 34.45
N LYS A 211 -16.98 -7.96 34.53
CA LYS A 211 -15.91 -8.04 33.55
C LYS A 211 -16.06 -9.27 32.69
N ASP A 212 -15.71 -9.12 31.42
CA ASP A 212 -15.61 -10.23 30.47
C ASP A 212 -14.28 -11.01 30.61
N SER A 213 -14.01 -11.92 29.67
CA SER A 213 -12.83 -12.78 29.68
C SER A 213 -11.52 -12.00 29.55
N PHE A 214 -11.56 -10.78 29.01
CA PHE A 214 -10.44 -9.86 28.88
C PHE A 214 -10.33 -8.87 30.06
N GLY A 215 -11.25 -8.96 31.02
CA GLY A 215 -11.35 -8.02 32.13
C GLY A 215 -12.05 -6.71 31.75
N GLU A 216 -12.63 -6.62 30.56
CA GLU A 216 -13.28 -5.42 30.05
C GLU A 216 -14.70 -5.31 30.60
N THR A 217 -15.11 -4.08 30.91
CA THR A 217 -16.48 -3.75 31.35
C THR A 217 -17.32 -3.31 30.16
N PRO A 218 -18.66 -3.18 30.28
CA PRO A 218 -19.49 -2.63 29.21
C PRO A 218 -19.04 -1.23 28.75
N LEU A 219 -18.43 -0.44 29.63
CA LEU A 219 -17.89 0.87 29.27
C LEU A 219 -16.68 0.78 28.31
N HIS A 220 -15.86 -0.28 28.41
CA HIS A 220 -14.79 -0.53 27.45
C HIS A 220 -15.36 -0.88 26.06
N TYR A 221 -16.48 -1.61 26.00
CA TYR A 221 -17.17 -1.89 24.75
C TYR A 221 -17.77 -0.61 24.16
N ALA A 222 -18.45 0.20 24.97
CA ALA A 222 -18.93 1.52 24.54
C ALA A 222 -17.78 2.39 23.97
N ALA A 223 -16.61 2.37 24.61
CA ALA A 223 -15.39 3.02 24.13
C ALA A 223 -14.90 2.47 22.76
N ARG A 224 -14.83 1.14 22.63
CA ARG A 224 -14.41 0.44 21.41
C ARG A 224 -15.28 0.77 20.20
N PHE A 225 -16.58 0.80 20.41
CA PHE A 225 -17.56 1.06 19.35
C PHE A 225 -17.84 2.56 19.15
N GLY A 226 -17.32 3.44 20.02
CA GLY A 226 -17.54 4.88 19.97
C GLY A 226 -18.99 5.28 20.29
N ASN A 227 -19.66 4.55 21.19
CA ASN A 227 -21.04 4.81 21.58
C ASN A 227 -21.10 5.82 22.74
N LEU A 228 -21.18 7.11 22.39
CA LEU A 228 -21.17 8.21 23.36
C LEU A 228 -22.39 8.21 24.28
N ASP A 229 -23.57 7.91 23.75
CA ASP A 229 -24.81 7.86 24.52
C ASP A 229 -24.76 6.77 25.59
N ALA A 230 -24.38 5.54 25.20
CA ALA A 230 -24.21 4.45 26.14
C ALA A 230 -23.15 4.75 27.20
N ALA A 231 -22.02 5.37 26.80
CA ALA A 231 -20.98 5.76 27.74
C ALA A 231 -21.49 6.78 28.78
N LYS A 232 -22.26 7.80 28.34
CA LYS A 232 -22.87 8.79 29.26
C LYS A 232 -23.87 8.13 30.22
N ILE A 233 -24.72 7.23 29.74
CA ILE A 233 -25.69 6.50 30.57
C ILE A 233 -24.97 5.70 31.67
N LEU A 234 -23.93 4.93 31.28
CA LEU A 234 -23.18 4.10 32.21
C LEU A 234 -22.42 4.92 33.25
N VAL A 235 -21.74 5.99 32.82
CA VAL A 235 -20.92 6.83 33.71
C VAL A 235 -21.79 7.69 34.63
N ASN A 236 -22.95 8.16 34.17
CA ASN A 236 -23.92 8.87 35.03
C ASN A 236 -24.50 7.96 36.10
N ARG A 237 -24.66 6.65 35.82
CA ARG A 237 -25.12 5.68 36.79
C ARG A 237 -24.02 5.28 37.77
N ASN A 238 -22.81 5.02 37.29
CA ASN A 238 -21.67 4.66 38.11
C ASN A 238 -20.37 5.25 37.52
N SER A 239 -19.91 6.36 38.10
CA SER A 239 -18.69 7.06 37.65
C SER A 239 -17.41 6.26 37.89
N ASN A 240 -17.42 5.26 38.79
CA ASN A 240 -16.27 4.41 39.03
C ASN A 240 -15.96 3.52 37.82
N LEU A 241 -16.91 3.27 36.91
CA LEU A 241 -16.68 2.47 35.70
C LEU A 241 -15.58 3.05 34.81
N ALA A 242 -15.40 4.37 34.79
CA ALA A 242 -14.33 5.05 34.05
C ALA A 242 -12.93 4.75 34.62
N HIS A 243 -12.87 4.29 35.88
CA HIS A 243 -11.65 4.01 36.63
C HIS A 243 -11.33 2.50 36.72
N VAL A 244 -12.16 1.65 36.13
CA VAL A 244 -11.93 0.20 36.12
C VAL A 244 -10.97 -0.15 34.98
N ALA A 245 -9.84 -0.79 35.32
CA ALA A 245 -8.91 -1.31 34.33
C ALA A 245 -9.22 -2.76 33.92
N SER A 246 -8.95 -3.09 32.65
CA SER A 246 -8.97 -4.44 32.12
C SER A 246 -7.80 -5.29 32.63
N LYS A 247 -7.77 -6.59 32.30
CA LYS A 247 -6.64 -7.48 32.68
C LYS A 247 -5.30 -6.96 32.14
N ASN A 248 -5.33 -6.24 31.02
CA ASN A 248 -4.16 -5.64 30.38
C ASN A 248 -3.82 -4.24 30.92
N GLY A 249 -4.47 -3.79 32.00
CA GLY A 249 -4.27 -2.47 32.58
C GLY A 249 -4.82 -1.32 31.72
N LEU A 250 -5.75 -1.61 30.80
CA LEU A 250 -6.37 -0.60 29.94
C LEU A 250 -7.61 -0.04 30.62
N TYR A 251 -7.74 1.28 30.62
CA TYR A 251 -8.97 1.96 31.03
C TYR A 251 -9.84 2.25 29.80
N PRO A 252 -11.14 2.56 29.96
CA PRO A 252 -12.03 2.89 28.84
C PRO A 252 -11.48 3.99 27.92
N ILE A 253 -10.81 5.01 28.47
CA ILE A 253 -10.15 6.06 27.68
C ILE A 253 -9.05 5.54 26.76
N HIS A 254 -8.29 4.51 27.18
CA HIS A 254 -7.26 3.89 26.35
C HIS A 254 -7.89 3.12 25.19
N VAL A 255 -9.04 2.50 25.41
CA VAL A 255 -9.79 1.80 24.35
C VAL A 255 -10.37 2.84 23.38
N ALA A 256 -10.98 3.91 23.88
CA ALA A 256 -11.49 5.01 23.04
C ALA A 256 -10.37 5.62 22.18
N ALA A 257 -9.18 5.84 22.74
CA ALA A 257 -8.03 6.36 22.01
C ALA A 257 -7.55 5.41 20.90
N GLU A 258 -7.58 4.09 21.11
CA GLU A 258 -7.21 3.08 20.10
C GLU A 258 -8.21 3.05 18.92
N TYR A 259 -9.47 3.38 19.18
CA TYR A 259 -10.56 3.39 18.20
C TYR A 259 -10.99 4.81 17.80
N GLY A 260 -10.07 5.76 17.91
CA GLY A 260 -10.30 7.21 17.81
C GLY A 260 -11.07 7.68 16.56
N TYR A 261 -10.95 6.97 15.44
CA TYR A 261 -11.62 7.30 14.17
C TYR A 261 -13.16 7.26 14.25
N LYS A 262 -13.73 6.57 15.25
CA LYS A 262 -15.19 6.48 15.52
C LYS A 262 -15.65 7.24 16.77
N SER A 263 -14.73 7.90 17.48
CA SER A 263 -14.93 8.19 18.91
C SER A 263 -14.24 9.45 19.44
N VAL A 264 -13.90 10.44 18.59
CA VAL A 264 -13.29 11.73 18.99
C VAL A 264 -14.05 12.39 20.15
N ASP A 265 -15.37 12.50 20.04
CA ASP A 265 -16.23 13.09 21.10
C ASP A 265 -16.21 12.28 22.40
N LEU A 266 -16.02 10.97 22.30
CA LEU A 266 -15.96 10.07 23.45
C LEU A 266 -14.61 10.16 24.16
N VAL A 267 -13.51 10.34 23.42
CA VAL A 267 -12.21 10.66 24.00
C VAL A 267 -12.28 11.98 24.78
N HIS A 268 -12.89 13.02 24.19
CA HIS A 268 -13.12 14.29 24.88
C HIS A 268 -13.97 14.13 26.15
N TYR A 269 -15.06 13.37 26.07
CA TYR A 269 -15.91 13.08 27.22
C TYR A 269 -15.14 12.37 28.35
N PHE A 270 -14.33 11.35 28.03
CA PHE A 270 -13.52 10.69 29.05
C PHE A 270 -12.48 11.63 29.65
N PHE A 271 -11.83 12.50 28.86
CA PHE A 271 -10.97 13.55 29.44
C PHE A 271 -11.71 14.47 30.42
N SER A 272 -13.00 14.73 30.22
CA SER A 272 -13.79 15.56 31.15
C SER A 272 -14.29 14.83 32.40
N VAL A 273 -14.41 13.50 32.37
CA VAL A 273 -15.03 12.72 33.48
C VAL A 273 -14.02 11.92 34.30
N THR A 274 -12.86 11.57 33.72
CA THR A 274 -11.80 10.87 34.47
C THR A 274 -10.95 11.89 35.22
N ASN A 275 -11.18 12.02 36.54
CA ASN A 275 -10.44 12.95 37.40
C ASN A 275 -9.20 12.31 38.06
N ASP A 276 -9.00 11.01 37.90
CA ASP A 276 -7.89 10.27 38.50
C ASP A 276 -6.59 10.43 37.69
N LEU A 277 -5.43 10.44 38.36
CA LEU A 277 -4.11 10.48 37.74
C LEU A 277 -3.65 9.12 37.21
N ALA A 278 -4.24 8.02 37.68
CA ALA A 278 -3.83 6.65 37.32
C ALA A 278 -3.84 6.34 35.80
N PRO A 279 -4.87 6.70 35.00
CA PRO A 279 -4.84 6.45 33.55
C PRO A 279 -3.86 7.35 32.78
N TYR A 280 -3.37 8.42 33.40
CA TYR A 280 -2.56 9.45 32.73
C TYR A 280 -1.08 9.46 33.11
N THR A 281 -0.68 8.70 34.14
CA THR A 281 0.69 8.73 34.67
C THR A 281 1.42 7.40 34.47
N GLY A 282 2.76 7.42 34.54
CA GLY A 282 3.59 6.21 34.42
C GLY A 282 3.39 5.44 33.11
N ARG A 283 3.43 4.11 33.19
CA ARG A 283 3.36 3.21 32.01
C ARG A 283 2.00 3.27 31.30
N THR A 284 0.91 3.47 32.03
CA THR A 284 -0.45 3.61 31.49
C THR A 284 -0.58 4.92 30.71
N GLY A 285 -0.10 6.04 31.27
CA GLY A 285 -0.08 7.32 30.56
C GLY A 285 0.70 7.29 29.24
N VAL A 286 1.86 6.64 29.21
CA VAL A 286 2.65 6.46 27.97
C VAL A 286 1.88 5.61 26.96
N ARG A 287 1.16 4.58 27.42
CA ARG A 287 0.33 3.73 26.56
C ARG A 287 -0.87 4.48 26.00
N LEU A 288 -1.48 5.40 26.76
CA LEU A 288 -2.51 6.30 26.25
C LEU A 288 -1.95 7.23 25.17
N LEU A 289 -0.82 7.88 25.45
CA LEU A 289 -0.14 8.78 24.51
C LEU A 289 0.20 8.05 23.20
N TYR A 290 0.75 6.84 23.30
CA TYR A 290 1.05 5.98 22.17
C TYR A 290 -0.20 5.71 21.31
N ARG A 291 -1.32 5.34 21.93
CA ARG A 291 -2.58 5.05 21.23
C ARG A 291 -3.16 6.29 20.54
N LEU A 292 -3.09 7.45 21.18
CA LEU A 292 -3.52 8.72 20.56
C LEU A 292 -2.70 9.06 19.32
N ILE A 293 -1.38 8.82 19.34
CA ILE A 293 -0.51 9.01 18.16
C ILE A 293 -0.84 7.99 17.06
N CYS A 294 -1.07 6.72 17.42
CA CYS A 294 -1.44 5.68 16.44
C CYS A 294 -2.76 6.01 15.73
N SER A 295 -3.70 6.64 16.43
CA SER A 295 -5.02 7.02 15.90
C SER A 295 -5.07 8.43 15.30
N ASP A 296 -3.92 9.08 15.09
CA ASP A 296 -3.78 10.44 14.54
C ASP A 296 -4.51 11.54 15.35
N LEU A 297 -4.73 11.30 16.65
CA LEU A 297 -5.39 12.22 17.59
C LEU A 297 -4.36 13.15 18.27
N TYR A 298 -3.62 13.91 17.46
CA TYR A 298 -2.47 14.71 17.91
C TYR A 298 -2.82 15.83 18.89
N ASP A 299 -4.02 16.40 18.82
CA ASP A 299 -4.45 17.46 19.74
C ASP A 299 -4.62 16.95 21.17
N PHE A 300 -5.27 15.79 21.34
CA PHE A 300 -5.40 15.14 22.64
C PHE A 300 -4.05 14.66 23.18
N ALA A 301 -3.18 14.14 22.30
CA ALA A 301 -1.81 13.79 22.67
C ALA A 301 -1.03 15.01 23.17
N THR A 302 -1.18 16.16 22.49
CA THR A 302 -0.51 17.41 22.87
C THR A 302 -1.02 17.93 24.21
N HIS A 303 -2.34 17.88 24.42
CA HIS A 303 -2.95 18.23 25.70
C HIS A 303 -2.44 17.32 26.84
N LEU A 304 -2.37 16.01 26.61
CA LEU A 304 -1.88 15.04 27.58
C LEU A 304 -0.42 15.32 27.98
N VAL A 305 0.47 15.59 27.02
CA VAL A 305 1.89 15.92 27.28
C VAL A 305 2.04 17.25 28.02
N LYS A 306 1.18 18.23 27.74
CA LYS A 306 1.18 19.51 28.48
C LYS A 306 0.80 19.32 29.95
N CYS A 307 -0.21 18.49 30.23
CA CYS A 307 -0.65 18.19 31.59
C CYS A 307 0.33 17.27 32.34
N PHE A 308 0.95 16.31 31.65
CA PHE A 308 1.87 15.32 32.24
C PHE A 308 3.20 15.29 31.47
N PRO A 309 4.12 16.25 31.71
CA PRO A 309 5.36 16.38 30.97
C PRO A 309 6.30 15.17 31.04
N ASP A 310 6.26 14.43 32.15
CA ASP A 310 7.13 13.27 32.37
C ASP A 310 6.87 12.13 31.38
N LEU A 311 5.68 12.08 30.76
CA LEU A 311 5.35 11.09 29.73
C LEU A 311 6.27 11.16 28.50
N ALA A 312 6.85 12.32 28.22
CA ALA A 312 7.79 12.49 27.11
C ALA A 312 9.09 11.66 27.29
N LYS A 313 9.45 11.35 28.55
CA LYS A 313 10.73 10.69 28.90
C LYS A 313 10.65 9.17 28.87
N TYR A 314 9.47 8.60 29.07
CA TYR A 314 9.30 7.16 29.23
C TYR A 314 8.99 6.47 27.88
N SER A 315 9.43 5.21 27.77
CA SER A 315 9.12 4.33 26.64
C SER A 315 8.02 3.32 27.02
N THR A 316 7.34 2.78 26.02
CA THR A 316 6.42 1.64 26.21
C THR A 316 7.19 0.40 26.64
N SER A 317 6.48 -0.66 27.04
CA SER A 317 7.03 -1.99 27.34
C SER A 317 7.88 -2.58 26.21
N ASN A 318 7.66 -2.10 24.99
CA ASN A 318 8.27 -2.57 23.76
C ASN A 318 9.53 -1.74 23.42
N GLY A 319 9.90 -0.78 24.28
CA GLY A 319 11.02 0.16 24.07
C GLY A 319 10.70 1.34 23.15
N SER A 320 9.49 1.42 22.59
CA SER A 320 9.10 2.51 21.69
C SER A 320 8.72 3.76 22.47
N SER A 321 9.41 4.87 22.23
CA SER A 321 9.02 6.18 22.78
C SER A 321 7.93 6.84 21.92
N PRO A 322 7.18 7.84 22.45
CA PRO A 322 6.19 8.59 21.68
C PRO A 322 6.78 9.21 20.40
N LEU A 323 8.03 9.68 20.47
CA LEU A 323 8.73 10.27 19.35
C LEU A 323 9.10 9.22 18.28
N ALA A 324 9.45 7.98 18.69
CA ALA A 324 9.66 6.88 17.76
C ALA A 324 8.38 6.54 16.98
N GLN A 325 7.21 6.67 17.60
CA GLN A 325 5.94 6.45 16.90
C GLN A 325 5.59 7.58 15.93
N LEU A 326 5.89 8.84 16.27
CA LEU A 326 5.75 9.94 15.31
C LEU A 326 6.69 9.79 14.11
N ALA A 327 7.87 9.21 14.33
CA ALA A 327 8.83 8.93 13.27
C ALA A 327 8.30 7.94 12.21
N THR A 328 7.47 6.96 12.59
CA THR A 328 6.87 6.01 11.62
C THR A 328 5.70 6.60 10.84
N LYS A 329 5.06 7.65 11.35
CA LYS A 329 3.86 8.29 10.78
C LYS A 329 4.15 9.29 9.67
N THR A 330 4.88 8.88 8.64
CA THR A 330 5.33 9.75 7.53
C THR A 330 4.19 10.43 6.78
N SER A 331 3.04 9.76 6.62
CA SER A 331 1.86 10.29 5.94
C SER A 331 1.30 11.56 6.59
N SER A 332 1.45 11.69 7.90
CA SER A 332 1.05 12.88 8.65
C SER A 332 2.03 14.04 8.50
N PHE A 333 3.25 13.82 8.01
CA PHE A 333 4.29 14.86 7.82
C PHE A 333 4.45 15.33 6.36
N VAL A 334 3.49 15.02 5.49
CA VAL A 334 3.47 15.48 4.08
C VAL A 334 2.57 16.71 3.93
N SER A 335 3.18 17.89 3.82
CA SER A 335 2.49 19.15 3.49
C SER A 335 1.79 19.06 2.14
N THR A 336 0.57 19.56 2.05
CA THR A 336 -0.21 19.60 0.80
C THR A 336 0.25 20.69 -0.18
N SER A 337 1.16 21.58 0.24
CA SER A 337 1.68 22.69 -0.58
C SER A 337 2.44 22.25 -1.84
N HIS A 338 2.84 20.98 -1.95
CA HIS A 338 3.52 20.41 -3.14
C HIS A 338 2.56 19.71 -4.13
N ILE A 339 1.28 19.57 -3.80
CA ILE A 339 0.27 18.90 -4.65
C ILE A 339 -0.27 19.86 -5.74
N SER A 340 0.15 21.13 -5.72
CA SER A 340 -0.09 22.12 -6.78
C SER A 340 0.81 21.93 -8.01
N SER A 341 1.04 20.68 -8.44
CA SER A 341 1.55 20.44 -9.79
C SER A 341 0.47 20.81 -10.83
N PRO A 342 0.82 21.43 -11.97
CA PRO A 342 -0.15 21.81 -12.99
C PRO A 342 -0.93 20.59 -13.43
N LYS A 343 -2.27 20.73 -13.51
CA LYS A 343 -3.16 19.66 -13.97
C LYS A 343 -2.59 19.07 -15.28
N PRO A 344 -2.59 17.74 -15.45
CA PRO A 344 -2.02 17.12 -16.64
C PRO A 344 -2.64 17.71 -17.89
N LEU A 345 -1.85 17.89 -18.96
CA LEU A 345 -2.29 18.47 -20.24
C LEU A 345 -3.58 17.80 -20.76
N SER A 346 -3.78 16.53 -20.44
CA SER A 346 -4.99 15.77 -20.75
C SER A 346 -6.27 16.36 -20.16
N TYR A 347 -6.23 16.97 -18.97
CA TYR A 347 -7.38 17.64 -18.33
C TYR A 347 -7.73 18.94 -19.06
N ILE A 348 -6.71 19.71 -19.49
CA ILE A 348 -6.90 20.95 -20.26
C ILE A 348 -7.48 20.64 -21.64
N VAL A 349 -6.97 19.58 -22.29
CA VAL A 349 -7.47 19.12 -23.59
C VAL A 349 -8.88 18.55 -23.47
N THR A 350 -9.18 17.76 -22.43
CA THR A 350 -10.55 17.22 -22.24
C THR A 350 -11.58 18.31 -21.91
N SER A 351 -11.24 19.31 -21.08
CA SER A 351 -12.13 20.44 -20.82
C SER A 351 -12.33 21.32 -22.05
N ALA A 352 -11.29 21.54 -22.86
CA ALA A 352 -11.41 22.27 -24.13
C ALA A 352 -12.28 21.49 -25.12
N THR A 353 -12.12 20.16 -25.22
CA THR A 353 -12.94 19.34 -26.12
C THR A 353 -14.39 19.25 -25.67
N SER A 354 -14.70 19.20 -24.37
CA SER A 354 -16.10 19.11 -23.92
C SER A 354 -16.89 20.39 -24.20
N TRP A 355 -16.23 21.55 -24.19
CA TRP A 355 -16.84 22.84 -24.53
C TRP A 355 -17.00 23.04 -26.04
N ILE A 356 -16.03 22.57 -26.86
CA ILE A 356 -16.12 22.62 -28.33
C ILE A 356 -17.35 21.85 -28.86
N PHE A 357 -17.81 20.81 -28.16
CA PHE A 357 -19.00 20.05 -28.54
C PHE A 357 -20.34 20.65 -28.08
N GLN A 358 -20.34 21.71 -27.26
CA GLN A 358 -21.58 22.27 -26.70
C GLN A 358 -22.03 23.60 -27.30
N ASP A 359 -21.21 24.36 -28.02
CA ASP A 359 -21.70 25.59 -28.65
C ASP A 359 -21.03 25.92 -29.98
N ARG A 360 -21.86 26.15 -31.02
CA ARG A 360 -21.42 26.72 -32.30
C ARG A 360 -21.57 28.25 -32.21
N ALA A 361 -20.56 28.96 -31.74
CA ALA A 361 -20.44 30.40 -32.01
C ALA A 361 -19.00 30.94 -31.82
N ASN A 362 -18.54 31.66 -32.86
CA ASN A 362 -17.47 32.67 -32.99
C ASN A 362 -16.21 32.70 -32.09
N ALA A 363 -15.07 32.86 -32.76
CA ALA A 363 -13.70 32.82 -32.23
C ALA A 363 -13.33 33.91 -31.18
N ASN A 364 -14.10 34.98 -31.02
CA ASN A 364 -13.80 36.05 -30.05
C ASN A 364 -14.28 35.73 -28.61
N ASP A 365 -15.16 34.75 -28.43
CA ASP A 365 -15.63 34.34 -27.11
C ASP A 365 -14.69 33.32 -26.44
N ILE A 366 -13.78 32.72 -27.20
CA ILE A 366 -12.78 31.76 -26.71
C ILE A 366 -11.77 32.46 -25.79
N GLU A 367 -11.30 33.66 -26.16
CA GLU A 367 -10.30 34.38 -25.36
C GLU A 367 -10.90 34.88 -24.03
N ASN A 368 -12.18 35.30 -24.04
CA ASN A 368 -12.90 35.68 -22.82
C ASN A 368 -13.26 34.48 -21.93
N ALA A 369 -13.64 33.34 -22.51
CA ALA A 369 -13.93 32.12 -21.76
C ALA A 369 -12.67 31.48 -21.16
N VAL A 370 -11.54 31.52 -21.88
CA VAL A 370 -10.23 31.10 -21.36
C VAL A 370 -9.78 32.02 -20.22
N ASN A 371 -10.00 33.34 -20.35
CA ASN A 371 -9.70 34.30 -19.29
C ASN A 371 -10.62 34.14 -18.07
N GLU A 372 -11.92 33.85 -18.25
CA GLU A 372 -12.84 33.51 -17.14
C GLU A 372 -12.47 32.19 -16.46
N ALA A 373 -12.05 31.17 -17.21
CA ALA A 373 -11.60 29.90 -16.66
C ALA A 373 -10.25 30.03 -15.90
N LEU A 374 -9.38 30.94 -16.32
CA LEU A 374 -8.13 31.29 -15.64
C LEU A 374 -8.35 32.17 -14.39
N LEU A 375 -9.39 33.01 -14.37
CA LEU A 375 -9.67 33.96 -13.29
C LEU A 375 -10.69 33.48 -12.24
N ASN A 376 -11.55 32.50 -12.54
CA ASN A 376 -12.54 32.00 -11.60
C ASN A 376 -11.92 31.00 -10.61
N LYS A 377 -11.50 31.50 -9.43
CA LYS A 377 -11.44 30.67 -8.22
C LYS A 377 -12.85 30.11 -7.96
N PRO A 378 -13.04 28.79 -7.83
CA PRO A 378 -14.36 28.24 -7.52
C PRO A 378 -14.80 28.74 -6.14
N LYS A 379 -15.81 29.61 -6.12
CA LYS A 379 -16.63 29.91 -4.94
C LYS A 379 -17.71 28.84 -4.83
N THR A 380 -17.39 27.73 -4.19
CA THR A 380 -18.34 26.89 -3.44
C THR A 380 -17.54 26.01 -2.48
N ASN A 381 -17.75 26.23 -1.17
CA ASN A 381 -17.23 25.36 -0.12
C ASN A 381 -17.87 23.98 -0.27
N ASN A 382 -17.04 22.93 -0.08
CA ASN A 382 -17.37 21.50 0.03
C ASN A 382 -17.26 20.67 -1.27
N SER A 383 -16.06 20.62 -1.86
CA SER A 383 -15.66 19.43 -2.65
C SER A 383 -14.95 18.42 -1.73
N PRO A 384 -15.15 17.10 -1.92
CA PRO A 384 -14.51 16.07 -1.09
C PRO A 384 -12.97 16.11 -1.18
N GLU A 385 -12.41 16.59 -2.29
CA GLU A 385 -10.98 16.81 -2.46
C GLU A 385 -10.45 17.94 -1.57
N LEU A 386 -11.18 19.05 -1.44
CA LEU A 386 -10.80 20.16 -0.56
C LEU A 386 -10.90 19.76 0.92
N GLU A 387 -11.88 18.94 1.28
CA GLU A 387 -12.02 18.41 2.65
C GLU A 387 -10.89 17.44 2.99
N TYR A 388 -10.51 16.55 2.06
CA TYR A 388 -9.35 15.68 2.20
C TYR A 388 -8.03 16.46 2.35
N ILE A 389 -7.82 17.50 1.53
CA ILE A 389 -6.65 18.39 1.64
C ILE A 389 -6.64 19.09 3.01
N ARG A 390 -7.78 19.60 3.47
CA ARG A 390 -7.90 20.28 4.76
C ARG A 390 -7.63 19.35 5.95
N ASP A 391 -8.15 18.12 5.93
CA ASP A 391 -7.89 17.10 6.96
C ASP A 391 -6.40 16.74 7.01
N LYS A 392 -5.77 16.53 5.85
CA LYS A 392 -4.34 16.22 5.76
C LYS A 392 -3.46 17.36 6.29
N GLU A 393 -3.79 18.60 5.93
CA GLU A 393 -3.08 19.79 6.43
C GLU A 393 -3.29 19.97 7.93
N TRP A 394 -4.51 19.75 8.44
CA TRP A 394 -4.80 19.81 9.88
C TRP A 394 -3.98 18.76 10.67
N LYS A 395 -3.92 17.51 10.18
CA LYS A 395 -3.07 16.45 10.77
C LYS A 395 -1.60 16.84 10.77
N TYR A 396 -1.11 17.41 9.67
CA TYR A 396 0.26 17.89 9.54
C TYR A 396 0.62 18.95 10.58
N GLN A 397 -0.20 20.00 10.70
CA GLN A 397 0.04 21.07 11.66
C GLN A 397 0.02 20.56 13.11
N ASN A 398 -0.91 19.66 13.44
CA ASN A 398 -1.02 19.14 14.80
C ASN A 398 0.06 18.10 15.15
N ALA A 399 0.53 17.32 14.17
CA ALA A 399 1.68 16.43 14.35
C ALA A 399 2.97 17.22 14.64
N ILE A 400 3.18 18.35 13.96
CA ILE A 400 4.31 19.26 14.22
C ILE A 400 4.23 19.83 15.64
N LYS A 401 3.07 20.38 16.03
CA LYS A 401 2.87 20.93 17.39
C LYS A 401 3.16 19.89 18.47
N LEU A 402 2.73 18.64 18.26
CA LEU A 402 3.00 17.55 19.19
C LEU A 402 4.51 17.26 19.27
N ALA A 403 5.19 17.18 18.13
CA ALA A 403 6.62 16.93 18.08
C ALA A 403 7.43 18.04 18.78
N GLU A 404 7.08 19.31 18.54
CA GLU A 404 7.67 20.46 19.22
C GLU A 404 7.43 20.39 20.74
N CYS A 405 6.19 20.15 21.16
CA CYS A 405 5.82 20.02 22.57
C CYS A 405 6.61 18.91 23.27
N LEU A 406 6.76 17.74 22.63
CA LEU A 406 7.57 16.64 23.16
C LEU A 406 9.05 17.05 23.30
N CYS A 407 9.62 17.72 22.29
CA CYS A 407 11.01 18.17 22.34
C CYS A 407 11.22 19.21 23.45
N GLU A 408 10.32 20.19 23.61
CA GLU A 408 10.39 21.20 24.66
C GLU A 408 10.39 20.59 26.07
N LYS A 409 9.58 19.56 26.31
CA LYS A 409 9.58 18.88 27.63
C LYS A 409 10.88 18.12 27.90
N LEU A 410 11.56 17.67 26.84
CA LEU A 410 12.84 16.96 26.93
C LEU A 410 14.05 17.89 27.12
N GLU A 411 13.95 19.18 26.80
CA GLU A 411 15.04 20.18 27.00
C GLU A 411 15.50 20.26 28.46
N SER A 412 14.62 19.95 29.41
CA SER A 412 14.93 19.91 30.85
C SER A 412 15.84 18.75 31.28
N SER A 413 16.10 17.79 30.39
CA SER A 413 16.84 16.56 30.70
C SER A 413 18.33 16.72 30.38
N SER A 414 19.18 15.88 30.97
CA SER A 414 20.62 15.90 30.69
C SER A 414 20.94 15.43 29.26
N GLU A 415 22.08 15.85 28.71
CA GLU A 415 22.48 15.47 27.34
C GLU A 415 22.59 13.94 27.13
N LYS A 416 23.01 13.20 28.17
CA LYS A 416 23.09 11.73 28.13
C LYS A 416 21.69 11.10 28.07
N GLU A 417 20.74 11.63 28.84
CA GLU A 417 19.35 11.20 28.81
C GLU A 417 18.70 11.50 27.46
N ILE A 418 18.91 12.71 26.91
CA ILE A 418 18.42 13.09 25.57
C ILE A 418 18.94 12.11 24.52
N LYS A 419 20.24 11.78 24.52
CA LYS A 419 20.80 10.79 23.59
C LYS A 419 20.13 9.42 23.74
N SER A 420 19.87 8.97 24.96
CA SER A 420 19.20 7.68 25.20
C SER A 420 17.73 7.66 24.77
N ILE A 421 17.00 8.75 24.99
CA ILE A 421 15.54 8.84 24.74
C ILE A 421 15.26 9.17 23.27
N VAL A 422 15.99 10.14 22.71
CA VAL A 422 15.75 10.72 21.37
C VAL A 422 16.61 10.07 20.30
N GLY A 423 17.78 9.50 20.64
CA GLY A 423 18.71 8.94 19.66
C GLY A 423 18.12 7.82 18.81
N GLY A 424 17.36 6.89 19.41
CA GLY A 424 16.63 5.86 18.67
C GLY A 424 15.54 6.44 17.74
N PRO A 425 14.58 7.21 18.27
CA PRO A 425 13.55 7.90 17.49
C PRO A 425 14.08 8.75 16.35
N PHE A 426 15.18 9.47 16.57
CA PHE A 426 15.83 10.31 15.57
C PHE A 426 16.28 9.48 14.37
N LEU A 427 17.00 8.38 14.61
CA LEU A 427 17.46 7.50 13.53
C LEU A 427 16.28 6.75 12.86
N GLN A 428 15.19 6.51 13.59
CA GLN A 428 13.96 5.98 13.02
C GLN A 428 13.30 6.99 12.07
N ALA A 429 13.23 8.27 12.44
CA ALA A 429 12.68 9.32 11.59
C ALA A 429 13.47 9.43 10.27
N VAL A 430 14.79 9.26 10.36
CA VAL A 430 15.68 9.17 9.19
C VAL A 430 15.32 7.98 8.32
N ARG A 431 15.18 6.76 8.87
CA ARG A 431 14.82 5.54 8.10
C ARG A 431 13.52 5.69 7.32
N PHE A 432 12.53 6.35 7.91
CA PHE A 432 11.23 6.58 7.30
C PHE A 432 11.17 7.85 6.42
N ASP A 433 12.28 8.58 6.25
CA ASP A 433 12.35 9.83 5.48
C ASP A 433 11.41 10.95 5.98
N ASN A 434 11.13 10.96 7.29
CA ASN A 434 10.38 12.03 7.96
C ASN A 434 11.27 13.26 8.21
N TYR A 435 11.62 13.97 7.14
CA TYR A 435 12.58 15.07 7.17
C TYR A 435 12.14 16.23 8.07
N LYS A 436 10.82 16.49 8.18
CA LYS A 436 10.32 17.60 9.02
C LYS A 436 10.51 17.29 10.50
N LEU A 437 10.28 16.05 10.92
CA LEU A 437 10.58 15.63 12.30
C LEU A 437 12.09 15.69 12.58
N VAL A 438 12.92 15.27 11.62
CA VAL A 438 14.39 15.39 11.71
C VAL A 438 14.80 16.86 11.89
N GLU A 439 14.22 17.78 11.13
CA GLU A 439 14.48 19.22 11.22
C GLU A 439 14.13 19.77 12.62
N ILE A 440 12.96 19.42 13.17
CA ILE A 440 12.53 19.84 14.51
C ILE A 440 13.49 19.32 15.57
N ILE A 441 13.85 18.02 15.52
CA ILE A 441 14.76 17.40 16.49
C ILE A 441 16.14 18.04 16.43
N VAL A 442 16.69 18.24 15.23
CA VAL A 442 18.03 18.84 15.06
C VAL A 442 18.04 20.32 15.45
N GLY A 443 16.96 21.05 15.18
CA GLY A 443 16.82 22.45 15.62
C GLY A 443 16.85 22.61 17.13
N LYS A 444 16.30 21.64 17.88
CA LYS A 444 16.31 21.63 19.36
C LYS A 444 17.56 20.97 19.95
N PHE A 445 18.07 19.92 19.33
CA PHE A 445 19.21 19.12 19.81
C PHE A 445 20.27 18.90 18.71
N PRO A 446 21.08 19.92 18.38
CA PRO A 446 22.03 19.85 17.27
C PRO A 446 23.07 18.72 17.38
N LEU A 447 23.44 18.33 18.60
CA LEU A 447 24.44 17.28 18.86
C LEU A 447 23.97 15.87 18.44
N LEU A 448 22.67 15.66 18.24
CA LEU A 448 22.13 14.37 17.80
C LEU A 448 22.48 14.03 16.34
N ILE A 449 22.91 15.00 15.53
CA ILE A 449 23.39 14.75 14.16
C ILE A 449 24.54 13.70 14.15
N TYR A 450 25.36 13.67 15.20
CA TYR A 450 26.47 12.74 15.35
C TYR A 450 26.10 11.42 16.05
N HIS A 451 24.83 11.24 16.42
CA HIS A 451 24.38 10.01 17.06
C HIS A 451 24.46 8.84 16.09
N CYS A 452 25.13 7.76 16.50
CA CYS A 452 25.29 6.55 15.70
C CYS A 452 24.41 5.42 16.23
N ASN A 453 23.96 4.54 15.32
CA ASN A 453 23.36 3.27 15.73
C ASN A 453 24.41 2.26 16.22
N LYS A 454 23.95 1.06 16.61
CA LYS A 454 24.80 -0.06 17.04
C LYS A 454 25.87 -0.47 16.00
N ASN A 455 25.63 -0.19 14.72
CA ASN A 455 26.54 -0.51 13.62
C ASN A 455 27.46 0.67 13.27
N GLY A 456 27.51 1.72 14.10
CA GLY A 456 28.34 2.91 13.87
C GLY A 456 27.81 3.86 12.77
N LYS A 457 26.61 3.62 12.23
CA LYS A 457 26.01 4.45 11.18
C LYS A 457 25.37 5.69 11.79
N ASN A 458 25.75 6.88 11.33
CA ASN A 458 25.10 8.15 11.66
C ASN A 458 23.89 8.43 10.73
N ILE A 459 23.38 9.66 10.71
CA ILE A 459 22.23 10.06 9.87
C ILE A 459 22.41 9.79 8.37
N LEU A 460 23.58 10.09 7.78
CA LEU A 460 23.79 10.00 6.33
C LEU A 460 23.83 8.56 5.81
N PRO A 461 24.62 7.62 6.38
CA PRO A 461 24.63 6.23 5.94
C PRO A 461 23.26 5.57 6.07
N ILE A 462 22.48 5.91 7.11
CA ILE A 462 21.11 5.40 7.28
C ILE A 462 20.17 5.96 6.20
N ALA A 463 20.26 7.25 5.90
CA ALA A 463 19.48 7.86 4.83
C ALA A 463 19.82 7.24 3.46
N VAL A 464 21.10 6.96 3.21
CA VAL A 464 21.58 6.33 1.97
C VAL A 464 21.10 4.89 1.82
N GLU A 465 21.27 4.07 2.86
CA GLU A 465 20.79 2.69 2.89
C GLU A 465 19.28 2.60 2.64
N ASN A 466 18.49 3.51 3.22
CA ASN A 466 17.03 3.50 3.14
C ASN A 466 16.45 4.40 2.02
N ARG A 467 17.25 4.91 1.07
CA ARG A 467 16.79 5.77 -0.04
C ARG A 467 16.00 7.02 0.41
N CYS A 468 16.36 7.59 1.55
CA CYS A 468 15.69 8.74 2.15
C CYS A 468 16.16 10.05 1.50
N THR A 469 15.57 10.39 0.36
CA THR A 469 16.04 11.50 -0.48
C THR A 469 15.83 12.86 0.20
N ASN A 470 14.74 13.06 0.93
CA ASN A 470 14.45 14.35 1.56
C ASN A 470 15.40 14.61 2.73
N VAL A 471 15.61 13.61 3.59
CA VAL A 471 16.58 13.71 4.70
C VAL A 471 18.01 13.84 4.17
N TYR A 472 18.36 13.11 3.10
CA TYR A 472 19.67 13.24 2.46
C TYR A 472 19.93 14.67 1.98
N ASN A 473 18.98 15.25 1.23
CA ASN A 473 19.09 16.62 0.74
C ASN A 473 19.18 17.64 1.88
N LEU A 474 18.38 17.47 2.94
CA LEU A 474 18.41 18.32 4.13
C LEU A 474 19.80 18.33 4.77
N VAL A 475 20.40 17.15 4.99
CA VAL A 475 21.74 17.06 5.61
C VAL A 475 22.83 17.53 4.66
N CYS A 476 22.69 17.33 3.35
CA CYS A 476 23.62 17.85 2.36
C CYS A 476 23.66 19.39 2.32
N GLN A 477 22.56 20.07 2.67
CA GLN A 477 22.49 21.54 2.79
C GLN A 477 23.14 22.06 4.10
N MET A 478 23.36 21.21 5.09
CA MET A 478 24.01 21.57 6.36
C MET A 478 25.54 21.64 6.20
N SER A 479 26.04 22.78 5.73
CA SER A 479 27.43 22.97 5.27
C SER A 479 28.53 22.63 6.30
N GLN A 480 28.34 22.92 7.60
CA GLN A 480 29.38 22.76 8.61
C GLN A 480 29.57 21.32 9.11
N HIS A 481 28.51 20.51 9.15
CA HIS A 481 28.55 19.14 9.70
C HIS A 481 28.79 18.08 8.62
N ARG A 482 28.55 18.45 7.36
CA ARG A 482 28.59 17.54 6.21
C ARG A 482 29.91 16.78 6.07
N HIS A 483 31.07 17.45 6.12
CA HIS A 483 32.36 16.78 5.89
C HIS A 483 32.65 15.68 6.91
N HIS A 484 32.36 15.93 8.20
CA HIS A 484 32.56 14.92 9.24
C HIS A 484 31.61 13.73 9.07
N LEU A 485 30.35 13.98 8.76
CA LEU A 485 29.36 12.91 8.56
C LEU A 485 29.71 12.05 7.34
N MET A 486 30.18 12.65 6.25
CA MET A 486 30.54 11.95 5.01
C MET A 486 31.71 10.98 5.18
N THR A 487 32.62 11.26 6.10
CA THR A 487 33.79 10.42 6.37
C THR A 487 33.49 9.21 7.26
N SER A 488 32.28 9.11 7.82
CA SER A 488 31.94 8.02 8.73
C SER A 488 31.90 6.66 8.02
N LEU A 489 32.43 5.65 8.69
CA LEU A 489 32.44 4.26 8.26
C LEU A 489 31.55 3.46 9.20
N ASP A 490 30.83 2.47 8.67
CA ASP A 490 30.09 1.54 9.52
C ASP A 490 31.02 0.49 10.16
N SER A 491 30.46 -0.36 11.03
CA SER A 491 31.18 -1.46 11.70
C SER A 491 31.86 -2.46 10.74
N PHE A 492 31.45 -2.49 9.47
CA PHE A 492 31.98 -3.36 8.43
C PHE A 492 32.94 -2.62 7.48
N ASN A 493 33.36 -1.39 7.85
CA ASN A 493 34.19 -0.50 7.05
C ASN A 493 33.55 -0.17 5.69
N ASN A 494 32.22 -0.24 5.59
CA ASN A 494 31.49 0.23 4.41
C ASN A 494 31.45 1.76 4.43
N THR A 495 31.76 2.35 3.28
CA THR A 495 31.48 3.76 3.01
C THR A 495 30.00 3.94 2.68
N MET A 496 29.50 5.17 2.69
CA MET A 496 28.14 5.46 2.21
C MET A 496 27.90 4.93 0.79
N LEU A 497 28.94 4.94 -0.06
CA LEU A 497 28.84 4.41 -1.42
C LEU A 497 28.58 2.90 -1.45
N HIS A 498 29.14 2.13 -0.51
CA HIS A 498 28.84 0.70 -0.39
C HIS A 498 27.39 0.47 0.02
N LEU A 499 26.83 1.31 0.89
CA LEU A 499 25.43 1.24 1.30
C LEU A 499 24.48 1.66 0.17
N ALA A 500 24.87 2.66 -0.64
CA ALA A 500 24.16 3.01 -1.87
C ALA A 500 24.18 1.85 -2.88
N GLY A 501 25.22 1.01 -2.82
CA GLY A 501 25.37 -0.19 -3.63
C GLY A 501 24.48 -1.37 -3.23
N GLN A 502 23.91 -1.37 -2.02
CA GLN A 502 23.01 -2.43 -1.56
C GLN A 502 21.62 -2.24 -2.17
N LEU A 503 20.87 -3.32 -2.40
CA LEU A 503 19.51 -3.22 -2.91
C LEU A 503 18.60 -2.44 -1.92
N SER A 504 17.69 -1.62 -2.45
CA SER A 504 16.71 -0.90 -1.63
C SER A 504 15.82 -1.85 -0.82
N PRO A 505 15.42 -1.47 0.41
CA PRO A 505 14.45 -2.24 1.20
C PRO A 505 13.11 -2.37 0.46
N GLU A 506 12.49 -3.56 0.50
CA GLU A 506 11.26 -3.89 -0.24
C GLU A 506 10.11 -2.90 0.01
N ASN A 507 9.98 -2.42 1.25
CA ASN A 507 8.91 -1.50 1.67
C ASN A 507 8.95 -0.11 0.98
N LYS A 508 10.03 0.23 0.26
CA LYS A 508 10.17 1.48 -0.50
C LYS A 508 10.18 1.27 -2.01
N VAL A 509 9.94 0.04 -2.47
CA VAL A 509 9.92 -0.27 -3.89
C VAL A 509 8.59 0.21 -4.48
N ASN A 510 8.66 1.26 -5.30
CA ASN A 510 7.53 1.67 -6.13
C ASN A 510 7.34 0.65 -7.26
N HIS A 511 6.47 -0.34 -7.06
CA HIS A 511 6.11 -1.35 -8.08
C HIS A 511 5.42 -0.75 -9.33
N THR A 512 5.15 0.56 -9.34
CA THR A 512 4.52 1.26 -10.46
C THR A 512 5.39 1.30 -11.72
N PHE A 513 6.70 1.05 -11.60
CA PHE A 513 7.65 1.14 -12.70
C PHE A 513 8.27 -0.23 -13.03
N GLY A 514 8.47 -0.52 -14.32
CA GLY A 514 9.12 -1.76 -14.76
C GLY A 514 10.56 -1.89 -14.26
N ALA A 515 11.08 -3.13 -14.21
CA ALA A 515 12.40 -3.45 -13.63
C ALA A 515 13.56 -2.58 -14.16
N ALA A 516 13.52 -2.18 -15.44
CA ALA A 516 14.55 -1.32 -16.03
C ALA A 516 14.56 0.11 -15.48
N LEU A 517 13.38 0.66 -15.16
CA LEU A 517 13.25 1.98 -14.56
C LEU A 517 13.70 1.95 -13.09
N ARG A 518 13.39 0.86 -12.36
CA ARG A 518 13.94 0.64 -11.01
C ARG A 518 15.46 0.57 -11.03
N MET A 519 16.05 -0.20 -11.96
CA MET A 519 17.51 -0.25 -12.15
C MET A 519 18.10 1.14 -12.42
N GLN A 520 17.40 1.94 -13.24
CA GLN A 520 17.82 3.31 -13.52
C GLN A 520 17.81 4.20 -12.27
N GLU A 521 16.80 4.10 -11.42
CA GLU A 521 16.70 4.88 -10.17
C GLU A 521 17.81 4.52 -9.19
N GLU A 522 18.10 3.22 -9.03
CA GLU A 522 19.19 2.73 -8.17
C GLU A 522 20.55 3.25 -8.64
N LEU A 523 20.82 3.22 -9.95
CA LEU A 523 22.04 3.77 -10.53
C LEU A 523 22.16 5.28 -10.33
N ARG A 524 21.05 6.02 -10.45
CA ARG A 524 21.05 7.46 -10.20
C ARG A 524 21.36 7.78 -8.75
N TRP A 525 20.79 7.02 -7.83
CA TRP A 525 21.07 7.17 -6.41
C TRP A 525 22.54 6.89 -6.12
N PHE A 526 23.07 5.78 -6.65
CA PHE A 526 24.48 5.43 -6.53
C PHE A 526 25.40 6.54 -7.06
N GLU A 527 25.11 7.07 -8.25
CA GLU A 527 25.91 8.12 -8.87
C GLU A 527 25.78 9.47 -8.13
N ALA A 528 24.60 9.80 -7.58
CA ALA A 528 24.39 11.00 -6.78
C ALA A 528 25.19 10.96 -5.47
N VAL A 529 25.23 9.81 -4.80
CA VAL A 529 26.06 9.62 -3.60
C VAL A 529 27.55 9.63 -3.96
N LYS A 530 27.92 9.02 -5.09
CA LYS A 530 29.30 8.99 -5.60
C LYS A 530 29.85 10.40 -5.84
N GLN A 531 29.11 11.26 -6.54
CA GLN A 531 29.53 12.63 -6.86
C GLN A 531 29.81 13.49 -5.62
N MET A 532 29.22 13.13 -4.49
CA MET A 532 29.40 13.87 -3.24
C MET A 532 30.67 13.45 -2.50
N LEU A 533 31.25 12.28 -2.78
CA LEU A 533 32.41 11.74 -2.06
C LEU A 533 33.73 12.05 -2.78
N PRO A 534 34.84 12.22 -2.04
CA PRO A 534 36.16 12.36 -2.66
C PRO A 534 36.56 11.10 -3.46
N PRO A 535 37.35 11.23 -4.54
CA PRO A 535 37.74 10.10 -5.38
C PRO A 535 38.41 8.94 -4.63
N SER A 536 39.12 9.22 -3.53
CA SER A 536 39.75 8.20 -2.69
C SER A 536 38.78 7.19 -2.08
N TYR A 537 37.48 7.50 -2.03
CA TYR A 537 36.44 6.61 -1.49
C TYR A 537 35.86 5.66 -2.54
N TYR A 538 36.17 5.85 -3.83
CA TYR A 538 35.64 5.00 -4.91
C TYR A 538 36.31 3.62 -4.91
N GLU A 539 37.60 3.58 -4.61
CA GLU A 539 38.43 2.36 -4.63
C GLU A 539 38.59 1.73 -3.24
N ARG A 540 38.01 2.35 -2.20
CA ARG A 540 38.09 1.81 -0.85
C ARG A 540 37.38 0.46 -0.76
N LEU A 541 38.03 -0.48 -0.10
CA LEU A 541 37.50 -1.82 0.15
C LEU A 541 36.82 -1.89 1.53
N ASN A 542 35.70 -2.58 1.60
CA ASN A 542 35.08 -2.95 2.88
C ASN A 542 35.78 -4.17 3.52
N ASN A 543 35.30 -4.63 4.68
CA ASN A 543 35.85 -5.81 5.36
C ASN A 543 35.76 -7.12 4.54
N LYS A 544 34.93 -7.16 3.49
CA LYS A 544 34.84 -8.29 2.55
C LYS A 544 35.80 -8.17 1.36
N GLY A 545 36.66 -7.14 1.35
CA GLY A 545 37.61 -6.89 0.26
C GLY A 545 36.95 -6.42 -1.04
N LYS A 546 35.72 -5.90 -0.99
CA LYS A 546 34.96 -5.46 -2.17
C LYS A 546 34.89 -3.95 -2.25
N THR A 547 34.91 -3.40 -3.47
CA THR A 547 34.58 -1.99 -3.73
C THR A 547 33.08 -1.77 -3.74
N ALA A 548 32.64 -0.53 -3.57
CA ALA A 548 31.22 -0.19 -3.62
C ALA A 548 30.56 -0.53 -4.98
N HIS A 549 31.32 -0.39 -6.07
CA HIS A 549 30.84 -0.76 -7.41
C HIS A 549 30.66 -2.28 -7.57
N GLN A 550 31.57 -3.09 -7.02
CA GLN A 550 31.42 -4.54 -7.00
C GLN A 550 30.18 -4.97 -6.19
N VAL A 551 29.94 -4.34 -5.03
CA VAL A 551 28.72 -4.57 -4.24
C VAL A 551 27.47 -4.23 -5.06
N PHE A 552 27.48 -3.12 -5.80
CA PHE A 552 26.35 -2.74 -6.66
C PHE A 552 26.05 -3.80 -7.72
N ILE A 553 27.06 -4.27 -8.45
CA ILE A 553 26.90 -5.28 -9.51
C ILE A 553 26.32 -6.58 -8.94
N GLU A 554 26.85 -7.05 -7.82
CA GLU A 554 26.40 -8.30 -7.20
C GLU A 554 24.95 -8.21 -6.70
N GLN A 555 24.58 -7.11 -6.05
CA GLN A 555 23.26 -6.94 -5.45
C GLN A 555 22.16 -6.67 -6.49
N HIS A 556 22.51 -6.06 -7.63
CA HIS A 556 21.54 -5.68 -8.67
C HIS A 556 21.56 -6.61 -9.89
N GLY A 557 22.27 -7.75 -9.82
CA GLY A 557 22.37 -8.70 -10.93
C GLY A 557 21.02 -9.22 -11.43
N ASN A 558 20.13 -9.64 -10.52
CA ASN A 558 18.78 -10.11 -10.89
C ASN A 558 17.94 -8.97 -11.50
N LEU A 559 17.98 -7.78 -10.90
CA LEU A 559 17.24 -6.62 -11.38
C LEU A 559 17.70 -6.17 -12.78
N LYS A 560 19.00 -6.31 -13.08
CA LYS A 560 19.56 -6.07 -14.41
C LYS A 560 18.97 -7.03 -15.44
N ILE A 561 18.90 -8.33 -15.13
CA ILE A 561 18.34 -9.36 -16.03
C ILE A 561 16.85 -9.08 -16.30
N GLU A 562 16.08 -8.78 -15.24
CA GLU A 562 14.67 -8.41 -15.38
C GLU A 562 14.49 -7.10 -16.17
N GLY A 563 15.35 -6.11 -15.93
CA GLY A 563 15.34 -4.84 -16.65
C GLY A 563 15.68 -5.01 -18.13
N GLU A 564 16.65 -5.86 -18.46
CA GLU A 564 16.98 -6.22 -19.83
C GLU A 564 15.79 -6.87 -20.53
N LYS A 565 15.17 -7.87 -19.89
CA LYS A 565 13.98 -8.54 -20.42
C LYS A 565 12.85 -7.55 -20.70
N TRP A 566 12.53 -6.70 -19.71
CA TRP A 566 11.49 -5.68 -19.84
C TRP A 566 11.76 -4.71 -21.00
N MET A 567 13.01 -4.23 -21.14
CA MET A 567 13.40 -3.35 -22.24
C MET A 567 13.27 -4.03 -23.61
N LYS A 568 13.67 -5.30 -23.72
CA LYS A 568 13.57 -6.07 -24.97
C LYS A 568 12.11 -6.32 -25.36
N GLU A 569 11.26 -6.69 -24.40
CA GLU A 569 9.83 -6.91 -24.65
C GLU A 569 9.14 -5.63 -25.15
N ILE A 570 9.41 -4.48 -24.52
CA ILE A 570 8.87 -3.20 -24.96
C ILE A 570 9.42 -2.82 -26.33
N ALA A 571 10.74 -2.89 -26.54
CA ALA A 571 11.35 -2.56 -27.81
C ALA A 571 10.83 -3.44 -28.96
N ASN A 572 10.65 -4.75 -28.73
CA ASN A 572 10.05 -5.66 -29.70
C ASN A 572 8.60 -5.28 -30.03
N SER A 573 7.78 -5.04 -29.00
CA SER A 573 6.37 -4.66 -29.21
C SER A 573 6.24 -3.36 -30.02
N CYS A 574 7.08 -2.36 -29.72
CA CYS A 574 7.06 -1.09 -30.44
C CYS A 574 7.71 -1.17 -31.83
N ALA A 575 8.72 -2.02 -32.02
CA ALA A 575 9.30 -2.29 -33.34
C ALA A 575 8.26 -2.92 -34.29
N ILE A 576 7.42 -3.84 -33.79
CA ILE A 576 6.31 -4.42 -34.56
C ILE A 576 5.30 -3.33 -34.96
N LEU A 577 4.95 -2.43 -34.04
CA LEU A 577 4.07 -1.30 -34.35
C LEU A 577 4.68 -0.33 -35.38
N ALA A 578 5.98 -0.04 -35.27
CA ALA A 578 6.70 0.77 -36.24
C ALA A 578 6.70 0.11 -37.63
N MET A 579 6.97 -1.20 -37.70
CA MET A 579 6.90 -1.98 -38.95
C MET A 579 5.51 -1.97 -39.57
N LEU A 580 4.46 -2.08 -38.76
CA LEU A 580 3.08 -1.98 -39.22
C LEU A 580 2.79 -0.58 -39.80
N ALA A 581 3.20 0.49 -39.10
CA ALA A 581 3.05 1.85 -39.57
C ALA A 581 3.81 2.10 -40.89
N ILE A 582 5.05 1.59 -41.02
CA ILE A 582 5.83 1.62 -42.28
C ILE A 582 5.05 0.94 -43.39
N THR A 583 4.52 -0.26 -43.15
CA THR A 583 3.80 -1.06 -44.15
C THR A 583 2.55 -0.33 -44.63
N ILE A 584 1.76 0.23 -43.71
CA ILE A 584 0.52 0.96 -44.01
C ILE A 584 0.85 2.26 -44.78
N ALA A 585 1.80 3.05 -44.29
CA ALA A 585 2.18 4.31 -44.94
C ALA A 585 2.78 4.08 -46.33
N PHE A 586 3.59 3.03 -46.50
CA PHE A 586 4.17 2.68 -47.79
C PHE A 586 3.11 2.21 -48.79
N ALA A 587 2.14 1.38 -48.35
CA ALA A 587 1.01 0.99 -49.19
C ALA A 587 0.20 2.22 -49.63
N ALA A 588 -0.13 3.12 -48.69
CA ALA A 588 -0.87 4.36 -48.97
C ALA A 588 -0.14 5.29 -49.96
N ALA A 589 1.20 5.29 -49.97
CA ALA A 589 1.98 6.06 -50.95
C ALA A 589 1.80 5.54 -52.39
N ILE A 590 1.57 4.24 -52.56
CA ILE A 590 1.39 3.62 -53.88
C ILE A 590 -0.09 3.66 -54.30
N THR A 591 -1.00 3.37 -53.37
CA THR A 591 -2.46 3.38 -53.57
C THR A 591 -3.05 4.75 -53.28
N VAL A 592 -2.65 5.72 -54.09
CA VAL A 592 -3.00 7.13 -53.93
C VAL A 592 -4.54 7.34 -54.04
N PRO A 593 -5.17 8.12 -53.14
CA PRO A 593 -6.62 8.40 -53.19
C PRO A 593 -7.04 8.99 -54.54
N GLY A 594 -8.10 8.43 -55.14
CA GLY A 594 -8.57 8.81 -56.47
C GLY A 594 -7.79 8.22 -57.65
N GLY A 595 -6.70 7.48 -57.40
CA GLY A 595 -5.90 6.85 -58.46
C GLY A 595 -5.00 7.82 -59.23
N ARG A 596 -4.45 7.31 -60.34
CA ARG A 596 -3.55 8.04 -61.24
C ARG A 596 -4.24 8.28 -62.57
N ASN A 597 -4.00 9.44 -63.16
CA ASN A 597 -4.50 9.74 -64.50
C ASN A 597 -3.75 8.88 -65.55
N CYS A 598 -4.50 8.25 -66.45
CA CYS A 598 -3.99 7.32 -67.46
C CYS A 598 -3.07 7.97 -68.49
N GLU A 599 -3.19 9.28 -68.72
CA GLU A 599 -2.45 9.97 -69.80
C GLU A 599 -1.07 10.46 -69.37
N ASN A 600 -0.90 10.88 -68.12
CA ASN A 600 0.33 11.50 -67.62
C ASN A 600 0.90 10.84 -66.34
N GLY A 601 0.20 9.84 -65.79
CA GLY A 601 0.62 9.11 -64.59
C GLY A 601 0.53 9.90 -63.27
N LEU A 602 0.07 11.15 -63.31
CA LEU A 602 -0.02 12.01 -62.14
C LEU A 602 -1.27 11.70 -61.29
N PRO A 603 -1.23 11.90 -59.97
CA PRO A 603 -2.41 11.78 -59.11
C PRO A 603 -3.55 12.70 -59.57
N ILE A 604 -4.77 12.17 -59.64
CA ILE A 604 -5.95 12.91 -60.12
C ILE A 604 -6.21 14.16 -59.25
N PHE A 605 -6.00 14.06 -57.95
CA PHE A 605 -6.21 15.15 -56.99
C PHE A 605 -4.97 15.98 -56.68
N SER A 606 -3.91 15.90 -57.50
CA SER A 606 -2.63 16.60 -57.27
C SER A 606 -2.72 18.11 -57.03
N LYS A 607 -3.77 18.78 -57.52
CA LYS A 607 -4.01 20.23 -57.32
C LYS A 607 -4.80 20.56 -56.04
N ASN A 608 -5.31 19.57 -55.32
CA ASN A 608 -6.12 19.78 -54.12
C ASN A 608 -5.23 19.92 -52.86
N GLY A 609 -5.51 20.90 -52.01
CA GLY A 609 -4.79 21.09 -50.74
C GLY A 609 -4.81 19.86 -49.83
N TYR A 610 -5.95 19.15 -49.75
CA TYR A 610 -6.08 17.92 -48.95
C TYR A 610 -5.19 16.78 -49.46
N PHE A 611 -4.91 16.76 -50.77
CA PHE A 611 -4.01 15.78 -51.37
C PHE A 611 -2.55 16.03 -50.97
N ASN A 612 -2.13 17.30 -50.97
CA ASN A 612 -0.79 17.69 -50.52
C ASN A 612 -0.61 17.41 -49.03
N ALA A 613 -1.64 17.67 -48.22
CA ALA A 613 -1.65 17.33 -46.79
C ALA A 613 -1.55 15.81 -46.56
N PHE A 614 -2.28 15.00 -47.34
CA PHE A 614 -2.17 13.54 -47.34
C PHE A 614 -0.74 13.09 -47.65
N ALA A 615 -0.18 13.52 -48.78
CA ALA A 615 1.14 13.08 -49.24
C ALA A 615 2.26 13.49 -48.27
N PHE A 616 2.19 14.71 -47.74
CA PHE A 616 3.15 15.21 -46.76
C PHE A 616 3.07 14.41 -45.44
N SER A 617 1.87 14.26 -44.88
CA SER A 617 1.65 13.53 -43.62
C SER A 617 2.07 12.06 -43.76
N ASN A 618 1.78 11.42 -44.89
CA ASN A 618 2.21 10.06 -45.17
C ASN A 618 3.74 9.92 -45.24
N THR A 619 4.42 10.90 -45.82
CA THR A 619 5.90 10.95 -45.88
C THR A 619 6.51 11.14 -44.49
N VAL A 620 5.94 12.03 -43.69
CA VAL A 620 6.34 12.24 -42.29
C VAL A 620 6.12 10.95 -41.49
N SER A 621 4.97 10.30 -41.66
CA SER A 621 4.64 9.04 -40.98
C SER A 621 5.67 7.94 -41.28
N LEU A 622 6.00 7.74 -42.56
CA LEU A 622 6.97 6.74 -42.98
C LEU A 622 8.38 7.03 -42.44
N SER A 623 8.83 8.29 -42.57
CA SER A 623 10.17 8.69 -42.14
C SER A 623 10.36 8.55 -40.63
N THR A 624 9.38 9.00 -39.85
CA THR A 624 9.40 8.91 -38.39
C THR A 624 9.25 7.47 -37.89
N ALA A 625 8.47 6.63 -38.56
CA ALA A 625 8.38 5.20 -38.25
C ALA A 625 9.72 4.48 -38.47
N CYS A 626 10.43 4.78 -39.56
CA CYS A 626 11.76 4.22 -39.82
C CYS A 626 12.77 4.63 -38.73
N ILE A 627 12.78 5.90 -38.31
CA ILE A 627 13.64 6.37 -37.21
C ILE A 627 13.30 5.63 -35.91
N SER A 628 12.01 5.48 -35.62
CA SER A 628 11.51 4.75 -34.46
C SER A 628 11.96 3.28 -34.46
N LEU A 629 11.85 2.60 -35.61
CA LEU A 629 12.30 1.24 -35.80
C LEU A 629 13.81 1.09 -35.53
N PHE A 630 14.65 1.97 -36.10
CA PHE A 630 16.08 1.95 -35.84
C PHE A 630 16.40 2.19 -34.35
N ALA A 631 15.66 3.08 -33.69
CA ALA A 631 15.82 3.31 -32.25
C ALA A 631 15.52 2.04 -31.45
N PHE A 632 14.44 1.32 -31.74
CA PHE A 632 14.11 0.07 -31.03
C PHE A 632 15.09 -1.08 -31.36
N VAL A 633 15.52 -1.22 -32.61
CA VAL A 633 16.57 -2.19 -32.97
C VAL A 633 17.90 -1.87 -32.25
N SER A 634 18.22 -0.58 -32.07
CA SER A 634 19.40 -0.16 -31.29
C SER A 634 19.30 -0.52 -29.80
N ILE A 635 18.09 -0.67 -29.26
CA ILE A 635 17.89 -1.16 -27.88
C ILE A 635 18.16 -2.67 -27.85
N LEU A 636 17.57 -3.42 -28.78
CA LEU A 636 17.72 -4.89 -28.86
C LEU A 636 19.17 -5.35 -29.05
N THR A 637 20.01 -4.52 -29.67
CA THR A 637 21.43 -4.80 -29.96
C THR A 637 22.41 -4.20 -28.94
N SER A 638 21.92 -3.58 -27.88
CA SER A 638 22.78 -2.97 -26.85
C SER A 638 23.44 -4.01 -25.94
N SER A 639 24.57 -3.63 -25.31
CA SER A 639 25.33 -4.47 -24.38
C SER A 639 24.64 -4.71 -23.04
N TYR A 640 23.63 -3.88 -22.70
CA TYR A 640 22.96 -3.87 -21.40
C TYR A 640 23.96 -3.85 -20.22
N ALA A 641 25.05 -3.10 -20.34
CA ALA A 641 25.90 -2.82 -19.19
C ALA A 641 25.11 -2.03 -18.14
N GLU A 642 25.50 -2.10 -16.87
CA GLU A 642 24.81 -1.40 -15.78
C GLU A 642 24.69 0.09 -16.10
N GLU A 643 25.77 0.71 -16.58
CA GLU A 643 25.78 2.13 -16.94
C GLU A 643 24.83 2.49 -18.11
N ASP A 644 24.52 1.54 -18.99
CA ASP A 644 23.60 1.76 -20.13
C ASP A 644 22.19 2.08 -19.65
N PHE A 645 21.76 1.51 -18.51
CA PHE A 645 20.45 1.78 -17.88
C PHE A 645 20.34 3.22 -17.36
N LEU A 646 21.45 3.90 -17.09
CA LEU A 646 21.42 5.28 -16.59
C LEU A 646 20.95 6.26 -17.68
N ARG A 647 21.49 6.14 -18.90
CA ARG A 647 21.31 7.16 -19.97
C ARG A 647 21.06 6.60 -21.36
N VAL A 648 21.80 5.58 -21.79
CA VAL A 648 21.79 5.12 -23.18
C VAL A 648 20.43 4.50 -23.51
N LEU A 649 19.98 3.55 -22.70
CA LEU A 649 18.71 2.84 -22.90
C LEU A 649 17.48 3.76 -22.76
N PRO A 650 17.35 4.58 -21.71
CA PRO A 650 16.19 5.45 -21.52
C PRO A 650 16.07 6.53 -22.60
N LYS A 651 17.19 7.09 -23.07
CA LYS A 651 17.19 8.06 -24.18
C LYS A 651 16.75 7.42 -25.48
N ARG A 652 17.27 6.23 -25.82
CA ARG A 652 16.87 5.49 -27.02
C ARG A 652 15.39 5.13 -26.97
N LEU A 653 14.89 4.68 -25.81
CA LEU A 653 13.48 4.35 -25.61
C LEU A 653 12.59 5.60 -25.75
N LEU A 654 12.97 6.72 -25.15
CA LEU A 654 12.23 7.98 -25.27
C LEU A 654 12.13 8.45 -26.72
N TRP A 655 13.25 8.52 -27.44
CA TRP A 655 13.26 8.93 -28.84
C TRP A 655 12.50 7.97 -29.74
N GLY A 656 12.61 6.66 -29.51
CA GLY A 656 11.83 5.64 -30.21
C GLY A 656 10.33 5.83 -30.02
N LEU A 657 9.88 6.06 -28.78
CA LEU A 657 8.48 6.32 -28.48
C LEU A 657 7.99 7.64 -29.09
N LEU A 658 8.70 8.76 -28.90
CA LEU A 658 8.30 10.07 -29.45
C LEU A 658 8.15 10.05 -30.98
N THR A 659 9.10 9.41 -31.68
CA THR A 659 9.03 9.28 -33.14
C THR A 659 7.92 8.32 -33.58
N LEU A 660 7.61 7.28 -32.78
CA LEU A 660 6.45 6.42 -33.03
C LEU A 660 5.13 7.19 -32.88
N TYR A 661 4.99 8.03 -31.86
CA TYR A 661 3.81 8.88 -31.68
C TYR A 661 3.60 9.80 -32.86
N ALA A 662 4.65 10.54 -33.26
CA ALA A 662 4.60 11.42 -34.41
C ALA A 662 4.21 10.66 -35.69
N SER A 663 4.68 9.42 -35.85
CA SER A 663 4.33 8.57 -36.98
C SER A 663 2.85 8.19 -37.01
N ILE A 664 2.30 7.76 -35.87
CA ILE A 664 0.90 7.35 -35.76
C ILE A 664 -0.02 8.56 -35.96
N GLU A 665 0.30 9.71 -35.38
CA GLU A 665 -0.49 10.95 -35.58
C GLU A 665 -0.50 11.38 -37.06
N ALA A 666 0.66 11.36 -37.72
CA ALA A 666 0.76 11.68 -39.14
C ALA A 666 0.04 10.64 -40.02
N MET A 667 0.07 9.36 -39.65
CA MET A 667 -0.67 8.29 -40.34
C MET A 667 -2.18 8.51 -40.24
N MET A 668 -2.67 8.90 -39.07
CA MET A 668 -4.10 9.14 -38.84
C MET A 668 -4.59 10.41 -39.54
N LEU A 669 -3.74 11.45 -39.62
CA LEU A 669 -4.00 12.63 -40.45
C LEU A 669 -4.09 12.27 -41.93
N SER A 670 -3.17 11.45 -42.43
CA SER A 670 -3.20 10.90 -43.79
C SER A 670 -4.50 10.12 -44.04
N PHE A 671 -4.89 9.23 -43.12
CA PHE A 671 -6.15 8.50 -43.19
C PHE A 671 -7.37 9.43 -43.23
N GLY A 672 -7.41 10.48 -42.39
CA GLY A 672 -8.47 11.48 -42.40
C GLY A 672 -8.58 12.21 -43.74
N CYS A 673 -7.45 12.61 -44.34
CA CYS A 673 -7.44 13.21 -45.68
C CYS A 673 -7.91 12.23 -46.77
N ALA A 674 -7.59 10.93 -46.64
CA ALA A 674 -8.09 9.92 -47.56
C ALA A 674 -9.62 9.71 -47.43
N LEU A 675 -10.15 9.68 -46.20
CA LEU A 675 -11.59 9.59 -45.94
C LEU A 675 -12.38 10.75 -46.53
N TYR A 676 -11.81 11.96 -46.53
CA TYR A 676 -12.43 13.12 -47.16
C TYR A 676 -12.71 12.88 -48.65
N PHE A 677 -11.79 12.22 -49.37
CA PHE A 677 -12.01 11.90 -50.78
C PHE A 677 -13.06 10.81 -51.00
N VAL A 678 -13.21 9.89 -50.05
CA VAL A 678 -14.20 8.79 -50.13
C VAL A 678 -15.61 9.29 -49.81
N PHE A 679 -15.76 10.15 -48.80
CA PHE A 679 -17.05 10.62 -48.29
C PHE A 679 -17.33 12.10 -48.61
N LYS A 680 -16.75 12.62 -49.69
CA LYS A 680 -16.90 14.04 -50.08
C LYS A 680 -18.36 14.49 -50.17
N ASP A 681 -19.27 13.59 -50.52
CA ASP A 681 -20.70 13.87 -50.71
C ASP A 681 -21.55 13.56 -49.46
N ASN A 682 -20.96 13.07 -48.37
CA ASN A 682 -21.69 12.73 -47.13
C ASN A 682 -20.88 13.09 -45.87
N ASP A 683 -21.09 14.32 -45.40
CA ASP A 683 -20.42 14.90 -44.24
C ASP A 683 -20.57 14.07 -42.95
N ILE A 684 -21.73 13.44 -42.72
CA ILE A 684 -21.98 12.67 -41.50
C ILE A 684 -21.06 11.45 -41.42
N LEU A 685 -20.92 10.70 -42.52
CA LEU A 685 -20.04 9.53 -42.58
C LEU A 685 -18.56 9.92 -42.45
N PHE A 686 -18.18 11.08 -43.00
CA PHE A 686 -16.85 11.64 -42.83
C PHE A 686 -16.53 11.92 -41.35
N TYR A 687 -17.40 12.66 -40.64
CA TYR A 687 -17.17 12.98 -39.22
C TYR A 687 -17.16 11.72 -38.33
N VAL A 688 -18.03 10.75 -38.60
CA VAL A 688 -18.04 9.48 -37.86
C VAL A 688 -16.73 8.71 -38.08
N GLY A 689 -16.27 8.58 -39.33
CA GLY A 689 -15.01 7.91 -39.65
C GLY A 689 -13.79 8.61 -39.04
N PHE A 690 -13.80 9.95 -39.03
CA PHE A 690 -12.74 10.75 -38.41
C PHE A 690 -12.69 10.55 -36.89
N ILE A 691 -13.83 10.62 -36.19
CA ILE A 691 -13.90 10.40 -34.74
C ILE A 691 -13.42 8.99 -34.37
N LEU A 692 -13.85 7.97 -35.11
CA LEU A 692 -13.41 6.60 -34.89
C LEU A 692 -11.90 6.42 -35.09
N GLY A 693 -11.29 7.19 -36.00
CA GLY A 693 -9.84 7.21 -36.18
C GLY A 693 -9.08 7.89 -35.04
N VAL A 694 -9.64 8.93 -34.42
CA VAL A 694 -8.99 9.69 -33.33
C VAL A 694 -9.04 8.94 -31.99
N LEU A 695 -10.08 8.16 -31.73
CA LEU A 695 -10.28 7.44 -30.46
C LEU A 695 -9.09 6.54 -30.04
N PRO A 696 -8.51 5.70 -30.93
CA PRO A 696 -7.32 4.90 -30.59
C PRO A 696 -6.10 5.74 -30.21
N ILE A 697 -5.92 6.93 -30.80
CA ILE A 697 -4.79 7.82 -30.50
C ILE A 697 -4.90 8.34 -29.07
N LEU A 698 -6.10 8.81 -28.69
CA LEU A 698 -6.37 9.32 -27.36
C LEU A 698 -6.22 8.22 -26.30
N ALA A 699 -6.68 7.01 -26.60
CA ALA A 699 -6.48 5.85 -25.72
C ALA A 699 -4.98 5.52 -25.53
N PHE A 700 -4.22 5.53 -26.63
CA PHE A 700 -2.78 5.24 -26.59
C PHE A 700 -1.98 6.32 -25.84
N GLN A 701 -2.29 7.61 -26.05
CA GLN A 701 -1.71 8.72 -25.30
C GLN A 701 -2.05 8.64 -23.80
N HIS A 702 -3.28 8.28 -23.45
CA HIS A 702 -3.69 8.15 -22.06
C HIS A 702 -2.94 7.02 -21.33
N TRP A 703 -2.81 5.85 -21.95
CA TRP A 703 -2.18 4.68 -21.31
C TRP A 703 -0.66 4.75 -21.26
N ARG A 704 0.00 5.35 -22.26
CA ARG A 704 1.47 5.37 -22.37
C ARG A 704 2.08 6.74 -22.07
N GLY A 705 1.27 7.80 -21.97
CA GLY A 705 1.71 9.14 -21.58
C GLY A 705 2.49 9.21 -20.26
N PRO A 706 2.09 8.50 -19.18
CA PRO A 706 2.84 8.50 -17.92
C PRO A 706 4.29 8.00 -18.09
N LEU A 707 4.51 6.98 -18.91
CA LEU A 707 5.85 6.43 -19.19
C LEU A 707 6.72 7.44 -19.94
N VAL A 708 6.17 8.10 -20.96
CA VAL A 708 6.88 9.13 -21.74
C VAL A 708 7.22 10.32 -20.85
N ASN A 709 6.27 10.78 -20.05
CA ASN A 709 6.49 11.90 -19.12
C ASN A 709 7.58 11.56 -18.09
N HIS A 710 7.57 10.34 -17.54
CA HIS A 710 8.61 9.87 -16.64
C HIS A 710 9.98 9.89 -17.34
N LEU A 711 10.11 9.25 -18.50
CA LEU A 711 11.35 9.23 -19.29
C LEU A 711 11.84 10.63 -19.68
N PHE A 712 10.91 11.54 -20.00
CA PHE A 712 11.24 12.92 -20.34
C PHE A 712 11.80 13.69 -19.14
N LEU A 713 11.12 13.62 -17.97
CA LEU A 713 11.61 14.22 -16.72
C LEU A 713 12.98 13.66 -16.33
N VAL A 714 13.15 12.34 -16.51
CA VAL A 714 14.38 11.61 -16.30
C VAL A 714 15.50 12.18 -17.18
N VAL A 715 15.28 12.38 -18.48
CA VAL A 715 16.28 12.94 -19.39
C VAL A 715 16.57 14.41 -19.06
N LYS A 716 15.54 15.21 -18.72
CA LYS A 716 15.65 16.65 -18.44
C LYS A 716 16.36 16.99 -17.13
N LYS A 717 16.18 16.19 -16.06
CA LYS A 717 16.72 16.49 -14.71
C LYS A 717 18.25 16.69 -14.66
N LYS A 718 19.00 16.23 -15.67
CA LYS A 718 20.46 16.39 -15.73
C LYS A 718 20.92 17.67 -16.44
N ASP A 719 20.10 18.29 -17.27
CA ASP A 719 20.47 19.59 -17.87
C ASP A 719 20.47 20.68 -16.79
N ASN A 720 19.61 20.56 -15.77
CA ASN A 720 19.56 21.49 -14.65
C ASN A 720 20.52 21.15 -13.50
N SER A 721 21.04 19.92 -13.41
CA SER A 721 21.98 19.52 -12.34
C SER A 721 23.44 19.85 -12.66
N LEU A 722 23.69 20.57 -13.76
CA LEU A 722 24.98 21.17 -14.10
C LEU A 722 25.07 22.65 -13.64
N GLU A 723 23.99 23.22 -13.10
CA GLU A 723 23.91 24.63 -12.69
C GLU A 723 23.64 24.84 -11.18
N ALA A 724 23.76 23.82 -10.33
CA ALA A 724 23.59 23.94 -8.87
C ALA A 724 24.82 23.50 -8.08
#